data_AF-A0A5M9WZW9-F1
#
_entry.id   AF-A0A5M9WZW9-F1
#
_cell.length_a   1.000
_cell.length_b   1.000
_cell.length_c   1.000
_cell.angle_alpha   90.00
_cell.angle_beta   90.00
_cell.angle_gamma   90.00
#
_symmetry.space_group_name_H-M   'P 1'
#
loop_
_entity.id
_entity.type
_entity.pdbx_description
1 polymer ?
#
loop_
_entity_poly.entity_id
_entity_poly.type
_entity_poly.pdbx_seq_one_letter_code
_entity_poly.pdbx_strand_id
1 'polypeptide(L)'
;MVESTQDGTDTLNYKPMKLGGNQVINHWLISGIYTEPVTFVPTTMEGDINDWLIDGFAIHENPCRQEFVEHRRSQPVSRFFDQWSEFPSPGDPFRGEQDGMSWEIYSPWGNPRVEKSGFWFVPTHLRSYAATRLVSPTAHKASFRIKTYGSLTLWINGEQVTDFAPFVRNKEQEIVIQAELTAGVNEIYACWEDLAERDTMYAFAVEYLGNEELHVSLPIASHLVEPVRSAERALEQAYFPSDIFKGEQIKLKLPLSLPDIVREMHVEYGNFFDGTENKTIQIAEKEADLVLGHTNEIGHHYVYFTLTISVSNVVLTKKFGCQSYDTRYDEAAHQAKDIETRKLLALQCIAEKGSSNIHTAIAMLKTNGNVQDAETMLLEGVEGIEERKDCSDFYLVGLFRLWRDERDSGLFSEAFWERVKASILNYRYWIDEPGDDVMWFFSENHALLFHTNELLAGQLFGEEMFTNSGETGEVHRQKAEQRLALWFERFMEEGLAEWNSSAYIPIDAVGLLHIYEFAQNEQLRQQAKKAMDLLFYYITIQMHQGVMSTTFGRSYEKELLGSYAAGTTSMCWIGYGVGHVNNYSISNVALSLSDYIPPAAYQEHLLLEENQQLTFTNQQGKGGYARLYHYRTAEYALSSIIRFRPGKPGYQEHVNHLSLSPEAQVWVNHPAEIYKHGDGRPCFWAGNGILPDVVQHEAIALMMFDIPATHTSDWTHAYFPTSFFTTWEKHENWYFGRLDKGYVALYAANGTSMEENGVTRERELVSPGLRNAWIIRAGNELQFGSFSHFVDQVRSSSPQFDSTSLTLSLTDPIYGSVQWGMNKPLLVQGEEIVHAGHGVRGQLHLDDIKR
;
A
#
# COMPACT_ATOMS: atom_id res chain seq x y z
N MET A 1 18.84 -24.35 36.62
CA MET A 1 19.25 -25.77 36.72
C MET A 1 18.14 -26.56 36.08
N VAL A 2 18.47 -27.30 35.02
CA VAL A 2 17.52 -27.96 34.12
C VAL A 2 17.06 -29.27 34.76
N GLU A 3 15.79 -29.36 35.14
CA GLU A 3 15.13 -30.66 35.31
C GLU A 3 14.77 -31.16 33.91
N SER A 4 15.50 -32.15 33.41
CA SER A 4 15.13 -32.87 32.19
C SER A 4 13.89 -33.71 32.49
N THR A 5 12.74 -33.28 31.96
CA THR A 5 11.55 -34.13 31.89
C THR A 5 11.79 -35.28 30.91
N GLN A 6 11.16 -36.41 31.21
CA GLN A 6 11.52 -37.75 30.73
C GLN A 6 11.04 -38.12 29.31
N ASP A 7 10.57 -37.16 28.53
CA ASP A 7 10.18 -37.34 27.12
C ASP A 7 11.01 -36.36 26.28
N GLY A 8 11.45 -36.74 25.08
CA GLY A 8 12.39 -35.96 24.24
C GLY A 8 11.91 -34.57 23.75
N THR A 9 10.92 -33.97 24.40
CA THR A 9 10.31 -32.67 24.15
C THR A 9 10.89 -31.59 25.08
N ASP A 10 11.33 -30.48 24.50
CA ASP A 10 11.77 -29.24 25.18
C ASP A 10 10.82 -28.10 24.75
N THR A 11 11.11 -26.85 25.13
CA THR A 11 10.27 -25.71 24.76
C THR A 11 11.04 -24.54 24.15
N LEU A 12 10.44 -23.93 23.13
CA LEU A 12 10.82 -22.60 22.66
C LEU A 12 10.24 -21.58 23.63
N ASN A 13 11.13 -21.00 24.42
CA ASN A 13 10.79 -19.98 25.42
C ASN A 13 11.00 -18.59 24.84
N TYR A 14 9.94 -17.78 24.84
CA TYR A 14 9.94 -16.39 24.40
C TYR A 14 9.47 -15.47 25.52
N LYS A 15 9.98 -14.24 25.54
CA LYS A 15 9.42 -13.18 26.37
C LYS A 15 8.28 -12.52 25.60
N PRO A 16 7.12 -12.27 26.23
CA PRO A 16 6.12 -11.38 25.66
C PRO A 16 6.75 -10.06 25.22
N MET A 17 6.29 -9.53 24.09
CA MET A 17 6.73 -8.24 23.59
C MET A 17 6.31 -7.14 24.56
N LYS A 18 7.22 -6.21 24.89
CA LYS A 18 6.86 -5.05 25.71
C LYS A 18 6.30 -3.96 24.82
N LEU A 19 5.10 -3.47 25.15
CA LEU A 19 4.48 -2.33 24.49
C LEU A 19 4.04 -1.34 25.57
N GLY A 20 4.82 -0.27 25.74
CA GLY A 20 4.71 0.59 26.92
C GLY A 20 4.91 -0.20 28.22
N GLY A 21 3.93 -0.14 29.12
CA GLY A 21 3.93 -0.91 30.37
C GLY A 21 3.36 -2.33 30.25
N ASN A 22 2.77 -2.71 29.11
CA ASN A 22 2.04 -3.97 28.95
C ASN A 22 2.93 -5.06 28.32
N GLN A 23 2.54 -6.32 28.52
CA GLN A 23 3.20 -7.50 27.94
C GLN A 23 2.28 -8.13 26.89
N VAL A 24 2.69 -8.13 25.62
CA VAL A 24 1.91 -8.64 24.49
C VAL A 24 2.31 -10.09 24.19
N ILE A 25 1.32 -10.99 24.22
CA ILE A 25 1.50 -12.40 23.90
C ILE A 25 1.43 -12.55 22.37
N ASN A 26 2.59 -12.52 21.70
CA ASN A 26 2.68 -12.50 20.23
C ASN A 26 3.31 -13.76 19.61
N HIS A 27 3.56 -14.80 20.40
CA HIS A 27 4.02 -16.10 19.90
C HIS A 27 2.94 -17.17 20.16
N TRP A 28 2.49 -17.79 19.07
CA TRP A 28 1.37 -18.74 19.05
C TRP A 28 1.66 -19.86 18.06
N LEU A 29 1.03 -21.01 18.26
CA LEU A 29 0.74 -21.94 17.18
C LEU A 29 -0.56 -21.51 16.50
N ILE A 30 -0.63 -21.58 15.16
CA ILE A 30 -1.82 -21.27 14.37
C ILE A 30 -2.12 -22.34 13.32
N SER A 31 -3.38 -22.54 12.94
CA SER A 31 -3.78 -23.53 11.92
C SER A 31 -3.53 -23.09 10.48
N GLY A 32 -3.69 -21.80 10.18
CA GLY A 32 -3.97 -21.29 8.82
C GLY A 32 -5.39 -20.73 8.74
N ILE A 33 -5.79 -20.23 7.56
CA ILE A 33 -7.09 -19.55 7.34
C ILE A 33 -8.04 -20.48 6.60
N TYR A 34 -9.14 -20.84 7.24
CA TYR A 34 -10.29 -21.45 6.57
C TYR A 34 -11.16 -20.35 5.98
N THR A 35 -11.45 -20.45 4.69
CA THR A 35 -12.20 -19.45 3.92
C THR A 35 -13.44 -20.06 3.29
N GLU A 36 -14.60 -19.42 3.48
CA GLU A 36 -15.86 -19.81 2.87
C GLU A 36 -16.54 -18.59 2.24
N PRO A 37 -16.66 -18.51 0.90
CA PRO A 37 -17.48 -17.48 0.26
C PRO A 37 -18.93 -17.57 0.76
N VAL A 38 -19.51 -16.43 1.12
CA VAL A 38 -20.87 -16.36 1.67
C VAL A 38 -21.74 -15.46 0.81
N THR A 39 -22.99 -15.84 0.63
CA THR A 39 -24.00 -15.05 -0.08
C THR A 39 -25.01 -14.48 0.90
N PHE A 40 -25.59 -13.34 0.53
CA PHE A 40 -26.55 -12.64 1.36
C PHE A 40 -27.79 -12.29 0.56
N VAL A 41 -28.79 -11.73 1.23
CA VAL A 41 -29.95 -11.18 0.52
C VAL A 41 -29.48 -9.99 -0.32
N PRO A 42 -29.68 -9.97 -1.65
CA PRO A 42 -29.29 -8.84 -2.48
C PRO A 42 -30.04 -7.56 -2.08
N THR A 43 -29.31 -6.46 -1.90
CA THR A 43 -29.87 -5.17 -1.47
C THR A 43 -29.33 -4.01 -2.33
N THR A 44 -30.08 -2.91 -2.36
CA THR A 44 -29.64 -1.63 -2.94
C THR A 44 -29.03 -0.76 -1.85
N MET A 45 -28.13 0.15 -2.22
CA MET A 45 -27.49 1.10 -1.30
C MET A 45 -27.68 2.55 -1.76
N GLU A 46 -27.52 3.49 -0.84
CA GLU A 46 -27.50 4.93 -1.10
C GLU A 46 -26.18 5.54 -0.58
N GLY A 47 -25.69 6.58 -1.25
CA GLY A 47 -24.48 7.29 -0.86
C GLY A 47 -24.03 8.30 -1.91
N ASP A 48 -23.20 9.26 -1.51
CA ASP A 48 -22.54 10.19 -2.44
C ASP A 48 -21.06 9.79 -2.63
N ILE A 49 -20.53 10.15 -3.79
CA ILE A 49 -19.14 9.91 -4.16
C ILE A 49 -18.25 10.70 -3.18
N ASN A 50 -17.21 10.05 -2.67
CA ASN A 50 -16.14 10.61 -1.83
C ASN A 50 -16.53 11.09 -0.42
N ASP A 51 -17.78 10.91 0.05
CA ASP A 51 -18.14 11.31 1.41
C ASP A 51 -17.32 10.55 2.48
N TRP A 52 -16.90 9.33 2.16
CA TRP A 52 -16.04 8.51 3.00
C TRP A 52 -14.65 9.14 3.27
N LEU A 53 -14.14 10.02 2.39
CA LEU A 53 -12.86 10.72 2.62
C LEU A 53 -12.96 11.74 3.77
N ILE A 54 -14.17 12.24 4.03
CA ILE A 54 -14.45 13.25 5.06
C ILE A 54 -14.95 12.55 6.33
N ASP A 55 -15.96 11.69 6.20
CA ASP A 55 -16.69 11.11 7.33
C ASP A 55 -16.17 9.72 7.75
N GLY A 56 -15.27 9.12 6.95
CA GLY A 56 -14.66 7.81 7.19
C GLY A 56 -15.43 6.65 6.54
N PHE A 57 -14.76 5.50 6.41
CA PHE A 57 -15.29 4.31 5.71
C PHE A 57 -16.54 3.67 6.33
N ALA A 58 -16.82 3.93 7.61
CA ALA A 58 -17.91 3.30 8.33
C ALA A 58 -19.32 3.80 7.91
N ILE A 59 -19.41 4.82 7.06
CA ILE A 59 -20.69 5.37 6.60
C ILE A 59 -21.40 4.48 5.55
N HIS A 60 -20.68 3.53 4.93
CA HIS A 60 -21.20 2.66 3.86
C HIS A 60 -20.99 1.17 4.19
N GLU A 61 -21.40 0.74 5.38
CA GLU A 61 -21.35 -0.67 5.77
C GLU A 61 -22.39 -1.49 4.98
N ASN A 62 -21.96 -2.62 4.41
CA ASN A 62 -22.82 -3.47 3.62
C ASN A 62 -23.83 -4.19 4.54
N PRO A 63 -25.13 -4.22 4.23
CA PRO A 63 -26.13 -4.98 4.99
C PRO A 63 -25.74 -6.45 5.28
N CYS A 64 -24.93 -7.04 4.40
CA CYS A 64 -24.34 -8.37 4.54
C CYS A 64 -23.71 -8.64 5.93
N ARG A 65 -22.97 -7.67 6.47
CA ARG A 65 -22.28 -7.85 7.75
C ARG A 65 -23.24 -8.00 8.91
N GLN A 66 -24.35 -7.25 8.91
CA GLN A 66 -25.34 -7.37 9.97
C GLN A 66 -25.94 -8.78 10.00
N GLU A 67 -26.33 -9.31 8.83
CA GLU A 67 -26.87 -10.67 8.69
C GLU A 67 -25.86 -11.72 9.19
N PHE A 68 -24.59 -11.60 8.78
CA PHE A 68 -23.52 -12.48 9.24
C PHE A 68 -23.34 -12.45 10.77
N VAL A 69 -23.29 -11.26 11.37
CA VAL A 69 -23.06 -11.08 12.81
C VAL A 69 -24.21 -11.65 13.63
N GLU A 70 -25.45 -11.44 13.22
CA GLU A 70 -26.64 -12.02 13.87
C GLU A 70 -26.59 -13.54 13.82
N HIS A 71 -26.26 -14.12 12.66
CA HIS A 71 -26.09 -15.56 12.51
C HIS A 71 -24.98 -16.10 13.42
N ARG A 72 -23.80 -15.49 13.38
CA ARG A 72 -22.64 -15.94 14.16
C ARG A 72 -22.86 -15.84 15.67
N ARG A 73 -23.53 -14.79 16.17
CA ARG A 73 -23.87 -14.67 17.60
C ARG A 73 -24.88 -15.73 18.07
N SER A 74 -25.69 -16.29 17.17
CA SER A 74 -26.60 -17.40 17.49
C SER A 74 -25.90 -18.77 17.55
N GLN A 75 -24.69 -18.88 17.02
CA GLN A 75 -23.88 -20.09 16.95
C GLN A 75 -22.51 -19.85 17.60
N PRO A 76 -22.38 -19.99 18.93
CA PRO A 76 -21.10 -19.84 19.61
C PRO A 76 -20.11 -20.92 19.18
N VAL A 77 -18.81 -20.60 19.18
CA VAL A 77 -17.75 -21.56 18.83
C VAL A 77 -17.72 -22.68 19.84
N SER A 78 -17.70 -23.93 19.36
CA SER A 78 -17.53 -25.08 20.25
C SER A 78 -16.06 -25.20 20.71
N ARG A 79 -15.84 -25.93 21.79
CA ARG A 79 -14.48 -26.15 22.33
C ARG A 79 -13.74 -27.17 21.45
N PHE A 80 -13.11 -26.68 20.37
CA PHE A 80 -12.50 -27.48 19.30
C PHE A 80 -11.34 -28.40 19.71
N PHE A 81 -10.86 -28.31 20.96
CA PHE A 81 -9.74 -29.08 21.49
C PHE A 81 -10.19 -30.17 22.50
N ASP A 82 -11.49 -30.45 22.62
CA ASP A 82 -12.04 -31.46 23.52
C ASP A 82 -11.49 -32.87 23.29
N GLN A 83 -11.17 -33.18 22.04
CA GLN A 83 -10.65 -34.48 21.61
C GLN A 83 -9.12 -34.59 21.75
N TRP A 84 -8.43 -33.57 22.25
CA TRP A 84 -6.97 -33.57 22.36
C TRP A 84 -6.51 -34.03 23.74
N SER A 85 -5.64 -35.04 23.76
CA SER A 85 -5.00 -35.53 24.98
C SER A 85 -3.75 -34.74 25.36
N GLU A 86 -3.16 -34.01 24.41
CA GLU A 86 -1.92 -33.26 24.54
C GLU A 86 -2.03 -31.93 23.81
N PHE A 87 -1.22 -30.95 24.23
CA PHE A 87 -1.13 -29.66 23.57
C PHE A 87 -0.45 -29.81 22.20
N PRO A 88 -0.93 -29.11 21.15
CA PRO A 88 -0.38 -29.27 19.81
C PRO A 88 1.10 -28.87 19.73
N SER A 89 1.83 -29.56 18.87
CA SER A 89 3.19 -29.20 18.47
C SER A 89 3.21 -28.73 17.01
N PRO A 90 4.24 -27.97 16.58
CA PRO A 90 4.40 -27.61 15.18
C PRO A 90 4.36 -28.83 14.26
N GLY A 91 3.65 -28.73 13.13
CA GLY A 91 3.46 -29.81 12.15
C GLY A 91 2.39 -30.85 12.52
N ASP A 92 1.81 -30.81 13.72
CA ASP A 92 0.68 -31.67 14.06
C ASP A 92 -0.54 -31.29 13.22
N PRO A 93 -1.33 -32.25 12.71
CA PRO A 93 -2.55 -31.94 11.99
C PRO A 93 -3.58 -31.32 12.94
N PHE A 94 -4.17 -30.21 12.53
CA PHE A 94 -5.34 -29.67 13.21
C PHE A 94 -6.50 -30.65 13.07
N ARG A 95 -7.07 -31.04 14.23
CA ARG A 95 -8.23 -31.93 14.32
C ARG A 95 -9.34 -31.20 15.06
N GLY A 96 -10.31 -30.65 14.35
CA GLY A 96 -11.33 -29.77 14.93
C GLY A 96 -12.62 -29.75 14.12
N GLU A 97 -13.31 -28.61 14.07
CA GLU A 97 -14.53 -28.48 13.25
C GLU A 97 -14.22 -28.51 11.74
N GLN A 98 -13.02 -28.08 11.35
CA GLN A 98 -12.55 -28.06 9.96
C GLN A 98 -11.14 -28.68 9.90
N ASP A 99 -11.05 -29.93 9.46
CA ASP A 99 -9.79 -30.67 9.40
C ASP A 99 -8.96 -30.28 8.16
N GLY A 100 -7.64 -30.56 8.21
CA GLY A 100 -6.79 -30.60 7.01
C GLY A 100 -5.57 -29.68 7.03
N MET A 101 -5.55 -28.64 7.87
CA MET A 101 -4.36 -27.79 8.05
C MET A 101 -3.45 -28.30 9.17
N SER A 102 -2.20 -27.82 9.24
CA SER A 102 -1.23 -28.19 10.28
C SER A 102 -0.97 -27.02 11.21
N TRP A 103 -0.58 -27.30 12.46
CA TRP A 103 -0.15 -26.27 13.39
C TRP A 103 1.20 -25.68 13.00
N GLU A 104 1.26 -24.36 12.85
CA GLU A 104 2.48 -23.63 12.50
C GLU A 104 2.86 -22.63 13.59
N ILE A 105 4.16 -22.43 13.81
CA ILE A 105 4.61 -21.34 14.69
C ILE A 105 4.35 -20.01 13.99
N TYR A 106 3.53 -19.17 14.59
CA TYR A 106 3.41 -17.77 14.19
C TYR A 106 4.69 -17.02 14.57
N SER A 107 5.44 -16.58 13.56
CA SER A 107 6.64 -15.76 13.71
C SER A 107 6.25 -14.28 13.62
N PRO A 108 6.19 -13.52 14.73
CA PRO A 108 5.61 -12.18 14.71
C PRO A 108 6.49 -11.13 14.04
N TRP A 109 7.82 -11.31 14.00
CA TRP A 109 8.78 -10.34 13.44
C TRP A 109 8.59 -8.90 13.97
N GLY A 110 8.24 -8.77 15.25
CA GLY A 110 7.95 -7.48 15.90
C GLY A 110 6.50 -7.01 15.80
N ASN A 111 5.61 -7.77 15.15
CA ASN A 111 4.18 -7.50 15.14
C ASN A 111 3.58 -7.77 16.55
N PRO A 112 2.87 -6.81 17.16
CA PRO A 112 2.16 -7.03 18.42
C PRO A 112 0.87 -7.87 18.24
N ARG A 113 0.40 -8.06 17.01
CA ARG A 113 -0.80 -8.85 16.72
C ARG A 113 -0.42 -10.22 16.16
N VAL A 114 -1.31 -11.19 16.35
CA VAL A 114 -1.35 -12.40 15.50
C VAL A 114 -2.20 -12.04 14.31
N GLU A 115 -1.59 -12.04 13.12
CA GLU A 115 -2.18 -11.43 11.93
C GLU A 115 -2.07 -12.32 10.70
N LYS A 116 -3.19 -12.41 9.98
CA LYS A 116 -3.36 -13.06 8.68
C LYS A 116 -4.24 -12.18 7.77
N SER A 117 -4.05 -10.86 7.88
CA SER A 117 -4.73 -9.86 7.06
C SER A 117 -4.48 -10.08 5.57
N GLY A 118 -5.39 -9.57 4.75
CA GLY A 118 -5.34 -9.75 3.31
C GLY A 118 -6.48 -9.04 2.62
N PHE A 119 -6.76 -9.44 1.38
CA PHE A 119 -7.85 -8.90 0.60
C PHE A 119 -8.63 -10.02 -0.07
N TRP A 120 -9.95 -9.96 0.06
CA TRP A 120 -10.89 -10.92 -0.52
C TRP A 120 -11.87 -10.21 -1.42
N PHE A 121 -11.92 -10.61 -2.69
CA PHE A 121 -12.69 -9.90 -3.71
C PHE A 121 -14.22 -10.07 -3.60
N VAL A 122 -14.66 -11.06 -2.84
CA VAL A 122 -16.08 -11.40 -2.61
C VAL A 122 -16.30 -11.58 -1.09
N PRO A 123 -17.54 -11.42 -0.59
CA PRO A 123 -17.82 -11.66 0.82
C PRO A 123 -17.38 -13.06 1.24
N THR A 124 -16.48 -13.16 2.23
CA THR A 124 -15.86 -14.44 2.61
C THR A 124 -15.77 -14.56 4.13
N HIS A 125 -16.33 -15.61 4.71
CA HIS A 125 -16.11 -15.94 6.12
C HIS A 125 -14.69 -16.47 6.31
N LEU A 126 -13.96 -15.85 7.23
CA LEU A 126 -12.62 -16.26 7.65
C LEU A 126 -12.69 -16.89 9.05
N ARG A 127 -12.03 -18.03 9.23
CA ARG A 127 -11.86 -18.68 10.53
C ARG A 127 -10.45 -19.24 10.69
N SER A 128 -9.88 -19.11 11.88
CA SER A 128 -8.56 -19.62 12.23
C SER A 128 -8.51 -19.96 13.71
N TYR A 129 -7.58 -20.85 14.07
CA TYR A 129 -7.39 -21.31 15.44
C TYR A 129 -5.96 -21.03 15.91
N ALA A 130 -5.81 -20.63 17.17
CA ALA A 130 -4.53 -20.40 17.80
C ALA A 130 -4.40 -21.18 19.11
N ALA A 131 -3.18 -21.56 19.46
CA ALA A 131 -2.84 -22.14 20.76
C ALA A 131 -1.51 -21.56 21.28
N THR A 132 -1.42 -21.24 22.55
CA THR A 132 -0.16 -20.87 23.19
C THR A 132 -0.11 -21.36 24.65
N ARG A 133 1.09 -21.34 25.23
CA ARG A 133 1.34 -21.72 26.62
C ARG A 133 2.02 -20.58 27.34
N LEU A 134 1.40 -20.09 28.40
CA LEU A 134 1.88 -18.98 29.20
C LEU A 134 2.35 -19.49 30.57
N VAL A 135 3.64 -19.32 30.86
CA VAL A 135 4.24 -19.68 32.13
C VAL A 135 4.14 -18.49 33.07
N SER A 136 3.43 -18.70 34.18
CA SER A 136 3.30 -17.72 35.26
C SER A 136 4.12 -18.16 36.48
N PRO A 137 4.91 -17.28 37.10
CA PRO A 137 5.69 -17.63 38.29
C PRO A 137 4.81 -17.91 39.52
N THR A 138 3.61 -17.33 39.57
CA THR A 138 2.69 -17.44 40.70
C THR A 138 1.25 -17.62 40.22
N ALA A 139 0.43 -18.30 41.01
CA ALA A 139 -1.00 -18.32 40.79
C ALA A 139 -1.58 -16.94 41.15
N HIS A 140 -2.34 -16.34 40.25
CA HIS A 140 -2.93 -15.01 40.44
C HIS A 140 -4.07 -14.77 39.45
N LYS A 141 -4.90 -13.79 39.79
CA LYS A 141 -5.94 -13.29 38.88
C LYS A 141 -5.32 -12.29 37.90
N ALA A 142 -5.18 -12.70 36.65
CA ALA A 142 -4.60 -11.90 35.58
C ALA A 142 -5.65 -11.00 34.92
N SER A 143 -5.23 -9.81 34.49
CA SER A 143 -6.02 -8.93 33.63
C SER A 143 -5.43 -8.90 32.23
N PHE A 144 -6.27 -9.21 31.24
CA PHE A 144 -5.89 -9.21 29.83
C PHE A 144 -6.74 -8.20 29.06
N ARG A 145 -6.09 -7.35 28.27
CA ARG A 145 -6.78 -6.59 27.21
C ARG A 145 -6.74 -7.44 25.94
N ILE A 146 -7.91 -7.70 25.40
CA ILE A 146 -8.11 -8.39 24.13
C ILE A 146 -8.44 -7.33 23.09
N LYS A 147 -7.81 -7.44 21.92
CA LYS A 147 -8.09 -6.60 20.75
C LYS A 147 -8.39 -7.48 19.56
N THR A 148 -9.42 -7.15 18.79
CA THR A 148 -9.79 -7.85 17.55
C THR A 148 -10.64 -6.94 16.67
N TYR A 149 -10.73 -7.26 15.38
CA TYR A 149 -11.57 -6.58 14.40
C TYR A 149 -12.89 -7.33 14.20
N GLY A 150 -12.78 -8.65 13.98
CA GLY A 150 -13.87 -9.60 13.85
C GLY A 150 -14.35 -10.10 15.22
N SER A 151 -14.07 -11.35 15.54
CA SER A 151 -14.32 -11.97 16.84
C SER A 151 -13.09 -12.69 17.40
N LEU A 152 -13.08 -12.89 18.73
CA LEU A 152 -12.12 -13.74 19.42
C LEU A 152 -12.83 -14.49 20.56
N THR A 153 -12.94 -15.80 20.40
CA THR A 153 -13.30 -16.71 21.51
C THR A 153 -12.01 -17.22 22.13
N LEU A 154 -11.87 -17.08 23.45
CA LEU A 154 -10.65 -17.39 24.19
C LEU A 154 -10.95 -18.35 25.34
N TRP A 155 -10.13 -19.39 25.44
CA TRP A 155 -10.15 -20.34 26.56
C TRP A 155 -8.80 -20.32 27.27
N ILE A 156 -8.82 -20.35 28.60
CA ILE A 156 -7.64 -20.47 29.45
C ILE A 156 -7.85 -21.65 30.38
N ASN A 157 -6.91 -22.61 30.38
CA ASN A 157 -6.98 -23.85 31.17
C ASN A 157 -8.31 -24.60 31.00
N GLY A 158 -8.84 -24.60 29.77
CA GLY A 158 -10.09 -25.28 29.41
C GLY A 158 -11.38 -24.52 29.74
N GLU A 159 -11.32 -23.43 30.49
CA GLU A 159 -12.47 -22.55 30.75
C GLU A 159 -12.59 -21.47 29.68
N GLN A 160 -13.80 -21.25 29.15
CA GLN A 160 -14.06 -20.15 28.23
C GLN A 160 -14.09 -18.84 29.00
N VAL A 161 -13.09 -17.98 28.80
CA VAL A 161 -12.98 -16.70 29.51
C VAL A 161 -13.63 -15.55 28.76
N THR A 162 -13.78 -15.65 27.43
CA THR A 162 -14.53 -14.69 26.63
C THR A 162 -15.01 -15.28 25.30
N ASP A 163 -16.09 -14.72 24.77
CA ASP A 163 -16.50 -14.80 23.36
C ASP A 163 -16.79 -13.38 22.88
N PHE A 164 -15.75 -12.66 22.46
CA PHE A 164 -15.86 -11.26 22.08
C PHE A 164 -16.09 -11.15 20.58
N ALA A 165 -17.32 -10.83 20.16
CA ALA A 165 -17.73 -10.83 18.75
C ALA A 165 -18.25 -9.46 18.27
N PRO A 166 -17.39 -8.42 18.23
CA PRO A 166 -17.80 -7.10 17.79
C PRO A 166 -18.02 -7.00 16.27
N PHE A 167 -17.17 -7.63 15.45
CA PHE A 167 -17.22 -7.62 13.99
C PHE A 167 -17.30 -6.22 13.36
N VAL A 168 -16.42 -5.29 13.76
CA VAL A 168 -16.37 -3.94 13.20
C VAL A 168 -15.27 -3.87 12.14
N ARG A 169 -15.68 -3.73 10.87
CA ARG A 169 -14.77 -3.77 9.71
C ARG A 169 -13.59 -2.82 9.88
N ASN A 170 -12.37 -3.36 9.84
CA ASN A 170 -11.08 -2.64 9.89
C ASN A 170 -10.92 -1.63 11.04
N LYS A 171 -11.77 -1.71 12.08
CA LYS A 171 -11.66 -0.89 13.28
C LYS A 171 -11.49 -1.77 14.51
N GLU A 172 -10.29 -1.78 15.05
CA GLU A 172 -9.94 -2.56 16.23
C GLU A 172 -10.89 -2.22 17.39
N GLN A 173 -11.46 -3.27 18.00
CA GLN A 173 -12.28 -3.20 19.19
C GLN A 173 -11.55 -3.88 20.34
N GLU A 174 -11.79 -3.42 21.56
CA GLU A 174 -11.11 -3.96 22.74
C GLU A 174 -12.06 -4.25 23.91
N ILE A 175 -11.66 -5.23 24.72
CA ILE A 175 -12.28 -5.55 26.00
C ILE A 175 -11.18 -5.94 27.00
N VAL A 176 -11.39 -5.60 28.28
CA VAL A 176 -10.54 -6.09 29.38
C VAL A 176 -11.27 -7.21 30.10
N ILE A 177 -10.62 -8.37 30.20
CA ILE A 177 -11.14 -9.54 30.92
C ILE A 177 -10.26 -9.87 32.12
N GLN A 178 -10.79 -10.67 33.03
CA GLN A 178 -10.02 -11.28 34.11
C GLN A 178 -10.08 -12.79 33.99
N ALA A 179 -8.94 -13.46 34.20
CA ALA A 179 -8.85 -14.91 34.20
C ALA A 179 -7.89 -15.38 35.29
N GLU A 180 -8.11 -16.57 35.83
CA GLU A 180 -7.22 -17.16 36.82
C GLU A 180 -6.04 -17.85 36.12
N LEU A 181 -4.82 -17.41 36.43
CA LEU A 181 -3.60 -18.13 36.08
C LEU A 181 -3.13 -18.97 37.26
N THR A 182 -2.70 -20.19 36.96
CA THR A 182 -2.01 -21.06 37.91
C THR A 182 -0.51 -20.80 37.89
N ALA A 183 0.20 -21.16 38.97
CA ALA A 183 1.66 -21.18 38.95
C ALA A 183 2.14 -22.29 38.02
N GLY A 184 3.07 -21.98 37.11
CA GLY A 184 3.52 -22.88 36.06
C GLY A 184 2.82 -22.61 34.73
N VAL A 185 2.59 -23.67 33.95
CA VAL A 185 2.07 -23.60 32.58
C VAL A 185 0.55 -23.38 32.59
N ASN A 186 0.10 -22.41 31.79
CA ASN A 186 -1.31 -22.15 31.50
C ASN A 186 -1.53 -22.30 29.99
N GLU A 187 -2.49 -23.13 29.59
CA GLU A 187 -2.80 -23.37 28.19
C GLU A 187 -3.88 -22.40 27.73
N ILE A 188 -3.63 -21.74 26.60
CA ILE A 188 -4.50 -20.73 26.02
C ILE A 188 -4.85 -21.17 24.61
N TYR A 189 -6.14 -21.24 24.32
CA TYR A 189 -6.66 -21.55 22.99
C TYR A 189 -7.54 -20.41 22.51
N ALA A 190 -7.50 -20.14 21.21
CA ALA A 190 -8.33 -19.12 20.60
C ALA A 190 -8.93 -19.60 19.28
N CYS A 191 -10.14 -19.13 18.99
CA CYS A 191 -10.74 -19.13 17.67
C CYS A 191 -11.02 -17.67 17.31
N TRP A 192 -10.55 -17.21 16.16
CA TRP A 192 -10.83 -15.85 15.69
C TRP A 192 -11.40 -15.89 14.29
N GLU A 193 -12.39 -15.05 14.05
CA GLU A 193 -13.19 -15.07 12.83
C GLU A 193 -13.49 -13.66 12.37
N ASP A 194 -13.68 -13.46 11.07
CA ASP A 194 -14.23 -12.22 10.51
C ASP A 194 -15.04 -12.52 9.24
N LEU A 195 -15.85 -11.56 8.82
CA LEU A 195 -16.35 -11.50 7.46
C LEU A 195 -15.38 -10.61 6.67
N ALA A 196 -14.70 -11.18 5.69
CA ALA A 196 -13.87 -10.42 4.78
C ALA A 196 -14.75 -9.69 3.76
N GLU A 197 -14.52 -8.39 3.65
CA GLU A 197 -15.17 -7.50 2.69
C GLU A 197 -14.08 -6.63 2.07
N ARG A 198 -13.39 -7.13 1.03
CA ARG A 198 -12.17 -6.54 0.45
C ARG A 198 -10.97 -6.59 1.39
N ASP A 199 -10.26 -5.48 1.56
CA ASP A 199 -9.20 -5.32 2.55
C ASP A 199 -9.75 -5.60 3.94
N THR A 200 -9.18 -6.61 4.60
CA THR A 200 -9.68 -7.08 5.89
C THR A 200 -8.50 -7.25 6.85
N MET A 201 -8.52 -6.45 7.92
CA MET A 201 -7.62 -6.59 9.06
C MET A 201 -8.01 -7.82 9.87
N TYR A 202 -7.43 -8.96 9.53
CA TYR A 202 -7.75 -10.24 10.14
C TYR A 202 -6.71 -10.60 11.20
N ALA A 203 -6.89 -10.04 12.39
CA ALA A 203 -5.91 -10.10 13.47
C ALA A 203 -6.53 -10.03 14.86
N PHE A 204 -5.78 -10.50 15.87
CA PHE A 204 -6.08 -10.29 17.28
C PHE A 204 -4.80 -10.00 18.09
N ALA A 205 -4.96 -9.38 19.27
CA ALA A 205 -3.89 -9.24 20.26
C ALA A 205 -4.39 -9.57 21.67
N VAL A 206 -3.50 -10.15 22.48
CA VAL A 206 -3.72 -10.41 23.90
C VAL A 206 -2.61 -9.72 24.69
N GLU A 207 -2.97 -8.65 25.39
CA GLU A 207 -2.05 -7.86 26.22
C GLU A 207 -2.29 -8.16 27.70
N TYR A 208 -1.27 -8.64 28.39
CA TYR A 208 -1.27 -8.77 29.84
C TYR A 208 -0.98 -7.41 30.49
N LEU A 209 -1.86 -7.03 31.42
CA LEU A 209 -1.85 -5.73 32.12
C LEU A 209 -1.25 -5.82 33.54
N GLY A 210 -0.81 -7.00 33.97
CA GLY A 210 -0.18 -7.20 35.27
C GLY A 210 1.34 -6.91 35.24
N ASN A 211 1.97 -7.06 36.40
CA ASN A 211 3.38 -6.73 36.60
C ASN A 211 4.28 -7.97 36.65
N GLU A 212 3.68 -9.15 36.71
CA GLU A 212 4.34 -10.45 36.78
C GLU A 212 5.08 -10.71 35.47
N GLU A 213 6.32 -11.18 35.54
CA GLU A 213 7.08 -11.55 34.34
C GLU A 213 6.58 -12.90 33.81
N LEU A 214 5.84 -12.84 32.70
CA LEU A 214 5.31 -14.03 32.04
C LEU A 214 6.26 -14.49 30.93
N HIS A 215 6.21 -15.77 30.58
CA HIS A 215 6.95 -16.33 29.44
C HIS A 215 6.04 -17.18 28.57
N VAL A 216 6.22 -17.09 27.25
CA VAL A 216 5.58 -18.02 26.30
C VAL A 216 6.46 -19.25 26.16
N SER A 217 5.88 -20.44 26.18
CA SER A 217 6.59 -21.73 26.14
C SER A 217 5.95 -22.71 25.16
N LEU A 218 6.38 -22.71 23.90
CA LEU A 218 5.82 -23.58 22.85
C LEU A 218 6.59 -24.91 22.79
N PRO A 219 5.91 -26.09 22.77
CA PRO A 219 6.59 -27.38 22.74
C PRO A 219 7.28 -27.63 21.40
N ILE A 220 8.47 -28.22 21.46
CA ILE A 220 9.24 -28.65 20.29
C ILE A 220 10.15 -29.84 20.66
N ALA A 221 10.60 -30.62 19.69
CA ALA A 221 11.65 -31.60 19.94
C ALA A 221 12.95 -30.92 20.41
N SER A 222 13.57 -31.45 21.47
CA SER A 222 14.70 -30.80 22.17
C SER A 222 15.87 -30.44 21.25
N HIS A 223 16.15 -31.29 20.26
CA HIS A 223 17.24 -31.08 19.31
C HIS A 223 16.99 -29.97 18.28
N LEU A 224 15.76 -29.43 18.20
CA LEU A 224 15.38 -28.38 17.25
C LEU A 224 15.38 -26.97 17.85
N VAL A 225 15.50 -26.82 19.18
CA VAL A 225 15.43 -25.51 19.87
C VAL A 225 16.46 -24.52 19.32
N GLU A 226 17.74 -24.88 19.28
CA GLU A 226 18.79 -23.99 18.78
C GLU A 226 18.75 -23.80 17.25
N PRO A 227 18.52 -24.85 16.43
CA PRO A 227 18.30 -24.66 14.99
C PRO A 227 17.19 -23.65 14.67
N VAL A 228 16.02 -23.72 15.33
CA VAL A 228 14.93 -22.76 15.11
C VAL A 228 15.35 -21.34 15.51
N ARG A 229 15.94 -21.15 16.70
CA ARG A 229 16.45 -19.84 17.14
C ARG A 229 17.54 -19.27 16.24
N SER A 230 18.39 -20.13 15.68
CA SER A 230 19.40 -19.72 14.71
C SER A 230 18.77 -19.26 13.41
N ALA A 231 17.73 -19.96 12.93
CA ALA A 231 16.99 -19.59 11.73
C ALA A 231 16.22 -18.27 11.92
N GLU A 232 15.55 -18.08 13.06
CA GLU A 232 14.86 -16.82 13.43
C GLU A 232 15.84 -15.63 13.39
N ARG A 233 17.00 -15.74 14.05
CA ARG A 233 18.02 -14.67 14.06
C ARG A 233 18.58 -14.37 12.65
N ALA A 234 18.79 -15.41 11.84
CA ALA A 234 19.28 -15.24 10.48
C ALA A 234 18.27 -14.50 9.59
N LEU A 235 17.00 -14.89 9.64
CA LEU A 235 15.93 -14.20 8.92
C LEU A 235 15.71 -12.78 9.46
N GLU A 236 15.80 -12.56 10.79
CA GLU A 236 15.67 -11.25 11.41
C GLU A 236 16.70 -10.24 10.88
N GLN A 237 17.96 -10.67 10.74
CA GLN A 237 19.05 -9.83 10.24
C GLN A 237 19.18 -9.79 8.72
N ALA A 238 18.46 -10.62 7.98
CA ALA A 238 18.49 -10.62 6.54
C ALA A 238 17.98 -9.29 5.97
N TYR A 239 18.59 -8.85 4.86
CA TYR A 239 18.26 -7.56 4.25
C TYR A 239 18.64 -7.50 2.76
N PHE A 240 18.01 -6.61 2.00
CA PHE A 240 18.49 -6.23 0.67
C PHE A 240 19.48 -5.06 0.77
N PRO A 241 20.64 -5.09 0.09
CA PRO A 241 21.59 -3.97 0.09
C PRO A 241 21.06 -2.68 -0.53
N SER A 242 20.01 -2.77 -1.34
CA SER A 242 19.36 -1.69 -2.08
C SER A 242 17.86 -2.00 -2.16
N ASP A 243 17.00 -0.99 -2.15
CA ASP A 243 15.57 -1.16 -2.43
C ASP A 243 15.28 -1.39 -3.91
N ILE A 244 16.26 -1.15 -4.80
CA ILE A 244 16.11 -1.35 -6.25
C ILE A 244 17.25 -2.19 -6.83
N PHE A 245 16.89 -3.06 -7.78
CA PHE A 245 17.80 -3.83 -8.61
C PHE A 245 17.50 -3.53 -10.09
N LYS A 246 18.53 -3.29 -10.91
CA LYS A 246 18.38 -2.87 -12.32
C LYS A 246 19.24 -3.73 -13.25
N GLY A 247 18.59 -4.57 -14.06
CA GLY A 247 19.27 -5.45 -15.03
C GLY A 247 20.22 -6.47 -14.39
N GLU A 248 19.93 -6.93 -13.17
CA GLU A 248 20.83 -7.75 -12.37
C GLU A 248 20.11 -8.83 -11.54
N GLN A 249 20.86 -9.61 -10.77
CA GLN A 249 20.32 -10.58 -9.82
C GLN A 249 19.85 -9.88 -8.53
N ILE A 250 18.63 -10.19 -8.10
CA ILE A 250 18.11 -9.79 -6.80
C ILE A 250 18.74 -10.70 -5.75
N LYS A 251 19.52 -10.12 -4.84
CA LYS A 251 20.28 -10.85 -3.82
C LYS A 251 19.90 -10.40 -2.42
N LEU A 252 19.34 -11.30 -1.64
CA LEU A 252 19.13 -11.11 -0.21
C LEU A 252 20.41 -11.50 0.54
N LYS A 253 20.88 -10.61 1.42
CA LYS A 253 22.03 -10.86 2.29
C LYS A 253 21.59 -11.58 3.56
N LEU A 254 22.36 -12.60 3.93
CA LEU A 254 22.26 -13.33 5.19
C LEU A 254 23.51 -13.05 6.04
N PRO A 255 23.52 -12.02 6.91
CA PRO A 255 24.66 -11.75 7.80
C PRO A 255 24.98 -12.90 8.74
N LEU A 256 23.97 -13.68 9.11
CA LEU A 256 24.09 -14.91 9.87
C LEU A 256 23.65 -16.08 8.99
N SER A 257 24.43 -17.16 9.03
CA SER A 257 24.09 -18.37 8.29
C SER A 257 22.84 -19.05 8.85
N LEU A 258 22.02 -19.59 7.94
CA LEU A 258 20.95 -20.53 8.30
C LEU A 258 21.56 -21.82 8.88
N PRO A 259 20.84 -22.53 9.77
CA PRO A 259 21.30 -23.80 10.32
C PRO A 259 21.43 -24.87 9.23
N ASP A 260 22.36 -25.82 9.41
CA ASP A 260 22.69 -26.87 8.43
C ASP A 260 21.54 -27.79 8.02
N ILE A 261 20.46 -27.83 8.81
CA ILE A 261 19.25 -28.59 8.48
C ILE A 261 18.40 -27.91 7.40
N VAL A 262 18.55 -26.60 7.21
CA VAL A 262 17.83 -25.82 6.20
C VAL A 262 18.66 -25.84 4.91
N ARG A 263 18.20 -26.64 3.94
CA ARG A 263 18.83 -26.77 2.61
C ARG A 263 17.93 -26.32 1.47
N GLU A 264 16.70 -25.99 1.79
CA GLU A 264 15.68 -25.60 0.83
C GLU A 264 14.87 -24.43 1.41
N MET A 265 14.48 -23.54 0.52
CA MET A 265 13.60 -22.41 0.82
C MET A 265 12.55 -22.31 -0.26
N HIS A 266 11.29 -22.22 0.15
CA HIS A 266 10.19 -21.85 -0.73
C HIS A 266 10.09 -20.32 -0.77
N VAL A 267 9.92 -19.79 -1.97
CA VAL A 267 9.80 -18.36 -2.22
C VAL A 267 8.52 -18.16 -3.01
N GLU A 268 7.57 -17.50 -2.37
CA GLU A 268 6.42 -16.91 -3.03
C GLU A 268 6.76 -15.45 -3.34
N TYR A 269 6.51 -15.00 -4.57
CA TYR A 269 6.73 -13.61 -4.94
C TYR A 269 5.68 -13.09 -5.89
N GLY A 270 5.45 -11.79 -5.82
CA GLY A 270 4.46 -11.10 -6.63
C GLY A 270 3.80 -10.00 -5.83
N ASN A 271 2.57 -9.68 -6.17
CA ASN A 271 1.73 -8.84 -5.33
C ASN A 271 0.27 -9.22 -5.48
N PHE A 272 -0.54 -8.75 -4.53
CA PHE A 272 -1.95 -9.11 -4.44
C PHE A 272 -2.76 -8.85 -5.73
N PHE A 273 -2.45 -7.78 -6.47
CA PHE A 273 -3.20 -7.38 -7.67
C PHE A 273 -2.69 -8.07 -8.95
N ASP A 274 -1.42 -8.48 -8.96
CA ASP A 274 -0.75 -9.00 -10.15
C ASP A 274 -0.60 -10.53 -10.14
N GLY A 275 -0.96 -11.18 -9.03
CA GLY A 275 -0.79 -12.61 -8.80
C GLY A 275 0.50 -12.97 -8.07
N THR A 276 0.62 -14.25 -7.71
CA THR A 276 1.79 -14.82 -7.01
C THR A 276 2.41 -15.96 -7.80
N GLU A 277 3.73 -15.93 -7.89
CA GLU A 277 4.56 -17.01 -8.43
C GLU A 277 5.28 -17.72 -7.29
N ASN A 278 5.56 -19.01 -7.48
CA ASN A 278 6.19 -19.85 -6.48
C ASN A 278 7.42 -20.54 -7.05
N LYS A 279 8.48 -20.60 -6.25
CA LYS A 279 9.65 -21.40 -6.56
C LYS A 279 10.35 -21.94 -5.33
N THR A 280 11.24 -22.89 -5.59
CA THR A 280 12.09 -23.50 -4.58
C THR A 280 13.55 -23.21 -4.88
N ILE A 281 14.28 -22.73 -3.87
CA ILE A 281 15.71 -22.42 -3.96
C ILE A 281 16.48 -23.39 -3.08
N GLN A 282 17.55 -23.97 -3.62
CA GLN A 282 18.49 -24.79 -2.87
C GLN A 282 19.53 -23.89 -2.18
N ILE A 283 19.77 -24.12 -0.90
CA ILE A 283 20.65 -23.30 -0.07
C ILE A 283 21.96 -24.06 0.19
N ALA A 284 23.08 -23.47 -0.23
CA ALA A 284 24.41 -24.01 0.07
C ALA A 284 24.77 -23.83 1.55
N GLU A 285 25.74 -24.62 2.02
CA GLU A 285 26.24 -24.47 3.38
C GLU A 285 26.87 -23.09 3.59
N LYS A 286 26.40 -22.36 4.62
CA LYS A 286 26.86 -21.01 4.95
C LYS A 286 26.69 -20.01 3.80
N GLU A 287 25.66 -20.22 2.97
CA GLU A 287 25.28 -19.25 1.94
C GLU A 287 25.04 -17.87 2.58
N ALA A 288 25.70 -16.85 2.03
CA ALA A 288 25.61 -15.48 2.51
C ALA A 288 24.74 -14.61 1.59
N ASP A 289 24.58 -15.04 0.32
CA ASP A 289 23.89 -14.31 -0.72
C ASP A 289 22.83 -15.21 -1.37
N LEU A 290 21.57 -15.05 -0.97
CA LEU A 290 20.47 -15.77 -1.59
C LEU A 290 20.02 -15.07 -2.88
N VAL A 291 20.22 -15.72 -4.03
CA VAL A 291 19.74 -15.23 -5.33
C VAL A 291 18.26 -15.54 -5.49
N LEU A 292 17.42 -14.52 -5.44
CA LEU A 292 15.97 -14.64 -5.52
C LEU A 292 15.42 -14.52 -6.94
N GLY A 293 16.23 -14.23 -7.96
CA GLY A 293 15.81 -14.11 -9.35
C GLY A 293 16.61 -13.05 -10.10
N HIS A 294 16.35 -12.89 -11.39
CA HIS A 294 16.91 -11.81 -12.20
C HIS A 294 15.82 -10.78 -12.53
N THR A 295 16.13 -9.48 -12.48
CA THR A 295 15.13 -8.42 -12.70
C THR A 295 14.46 -8.51 -14.08
N ASN A 296 15.23 -8.83 -15.12
CA ASN A 296 14.72 -9.08 -16.48
C ASN A 296 13.75 -10.28 -16.61
N GLU A 297 13.78 -11.23 -15.67
CA GLU A 297 12.79 -12.32 -15.63
C GLU A 297 11.49 -11.81 -15.01
N ILE A 298 11.60 -11.03 -13.93
CA ILE A 298 10.49 -10.52 -13.12
C ILE A 298 9.75 -9.35 -13.80
N GLY A 299 10.45 -8.44 -14.48
CA GLY A 299 9.86 -7.21 -15.04
C GLY A 299 9.97 -6.00 -14.11
N HIS A 300 9.17 -4.97 -14.39
CA HIS A 300 9.10 -3.73 -13.62
C HIS A 300 8.02 -3.82 -12.54
N HIS A 301 8.42 -4.18 -11.32
CA HIS A 301 7.50 -4.35 -10.20
C HIS A 301 8.14 -3.89 -8.90
N TYR A 302 7.33 -3.45 -7.94
CA TYR A 302 7.68 -3.61 -6.53
C TYR A 302 7.18 -4.98 -6.09
N VAL A 303 8.09 -5.86 -5.73
CA VAL A 303 7.82 -7.28 -5.46
C VAL A 303 8.03 -7.54 -3.99
N TYR A 304 7.07 -8.24 -3.39
CA TYR A 304 7.27 -8.87 -2.09
C TYR A 304 7.71 -10.31 -2.29
N PHE A 305 8.81 -10.68 -1.67
CA PHE A 305 9.28 -12.05 -1.52
C PHE A 305 8.89 -12.56 -0.13
N THR A 306 7.96 -13.50 -0.09
CA THR A 306 7.61 -14.25 1.12
C THR A 306 8.47 -15.51 1.16
N LEU A 307 9.47 -15.53 2.04
CA LEU A 307 10.40 -16.63 2.20
C LEU A 307 9.90 -17.58 3.27
N THR A 308 9.77 -18.85 2.94
CA THR A 308 9.37 -19.93 3.84
C THR A 308 10.47 -20.98 3.94
N ILE A 309 10.94 -21.22 5.16
CA ILE A 309 11.95 -22.26 5.45
C ILE A 309 11.41 -23.26 6.46
N SER A 310 11.85 -24.52 6.33
CA SER A 310 11.48 -25.59 7.24
C SER A 310 12.68 -26.06 8.05
N VAL A 311 12.58 -25.97 9.37
CA VAL A 311 13.51 -26.57 10.33
C VAL A 311 12.86 -27.85 10.85
N SER A 312 13.01 -28.95 10.12
CA SER A 312 12.24 -30.18 10.32
C SER A 312 10.73 -29.91 10.19
N ASN A 313 9.95 -30.03 11.27
CA ASN A 313 8.51 -29.79 11.32
C ASN A 313 8.12 -28.34 11.68
N VAL A 314 9.09 -27.45 11.92
CA VAL A 314 8.83 -26.03 12.19
C VAL A 314 8.98 -25.22 10.91
N VAL A 315 7.93 -24.49 10.54
CA VAL A 315 7.92 -23.58 9.39
C VAL A 315 8.10 -22.15 9.89
N LEU A 316 9.03 -21.41 9.28
CA LEU A 316 9.23 -19.98 9.51
C LEU A 316 9.01 -19.23 8.20
N THR A 317 8.21 -18.16 8.24
CA THR A 317 7.88 -17.35 7.06
C THR A 317 8.18 -15.89 7.32
N LYS A 318 8.91 -15.22 6.41
CA LYS A 318 9.20 -13.77 6.50
C LYS A 318 9.13 -13.09 5.12
N LYS A 319 8.56 -11.88 5.10
CA LYS A 319 8.37 -11.05 3.89
C LYS A 319 9.51 -10.03 3.73
N PHE A 320 9.92 -9.80 2.48
CA PHE A 320 10.93 -8.80 2.09
C PHE A 320 10.45 -8.07 0.82
N GLY A 321 10.53 -6.74 0.79
CA GLY A 321 10.16 -5.93 -0.39
C GLY A 321 11.37 -5.37 -1.14
N CYS A 322 11.34 -5.37 -2.47
CA CYS A 322 12.23 -4.56 -3.30
C CYS A 322 11.63 -4.26 -4.66
N GLN A 323 12.16 -3.25 -5.33
CA GLN A 323 11.87 -2.92 -6.72
C GLN A 323 12.78 -3.70 -7.69
N SER A 324 12.15 -4.31 -8.68
CA SER A 324 12.78 -4.89 -9.87
C SER A 324 12.61 -3.94 -11.06
N TYR A 325 13.69 -3.71 -11.81
CA TYR A 325 13.69 -2.95 -13.06
C TYR A 325 14.32 -3.77 -14.20
N ASP A 326 13.56 -3.98 -15.27
CA ASP A 326 14.00 -4.67 -16.47
C ASP A 326 14.66 -3.67 -17.44
N THR A 327 15.93 -3.89 -17.77
CA THR A 327 16.70 -2.97 -18.62
C THR A 327 16.60 -3.33 -20.11
N ARG A 328 15.91 -4.42 -20.49
CA ARG A 328 15.88 -4.89 -21.89
C ARG A 328 15.19 -3.93 -22.85
N TYR A 329 14.26 -3.11 -22.35
CA TYR A 329 13.57 -2.12 -23.17
C TYR A 329 14.27 -0.77 -23.22
N ASP A 330 15.32 -0.53 -22.41
CA ASP A 330 15.96 0.79 -22.28
C ASP A 330 16.49 1.30 -23.63
N GLU A 331 17.23 0.47 -24.37
CA GLU A 331 17.80 0.90 -25.66
C GLU A 331 16.70 1.29 -26.65
N ALA A 332 15.66 0.46 -26.79
CA ALA A 332 14.53 0.74 -27.66
C ALA A 332 13.77 2.00 -27.20
N ALA A 333 13.61 2.18 -25.88
CA ALA A 333 12.92 3.32 -25.30
C ALA A 333 13.65 4.65 -25.59
N HIS A 334 14.98 4.67 -25.52
CA HIS A 334 15.80 5.83 -25.87
C HIS A 334 15.73 6.17 -27.38
N GLN A 335 15.53 5.16 -28.23
CA GLN A 335 15.45 5.35 -29.68
C GLN A 335 14.04 5.78 -30.17
N ALA A 336 13.01 5.62 -29.34
CA ALA A 336 11.61 5.91 -29.68
C ALA A 336 11.28 7.41 -29.67
N LYS A 337 11.38 8.05 -30.84
CA LYS A 337 11.25 9.52 -30.97
C LYS A 337 9.80 10.02 -31.02
N ASP A 338 8.93 9.31 -31.72
CA ASP A 338 7.52 9.68 -31.89
C ASP A 338 6.60 8.86 -30.98
N ILE A 339 5.41 9.40 -30.73
CA ILE A 339 4.42 8.80 -29.84
C ILE A 339 3.95 7.43 -30.33
N GLU A 340 3.83 7.20 -31.63
CA GLU A 340 3.36 5.92 -32.18
C GLU A 340 4.37 4.79 -31.90
N THR A 341 5.66 5.06 -32.09
CA THR A 341 6.72 4.12 -31.73
C THR A 341 6.72 3.82 -30.23
N ARG A 342 6.48 4.84 -29.38
CA ARG A 342 6.39 4.65 -27.93
C ARG A 342 5.18 3.82 -27.51
N LYS A 343 4.00 4.09 -28.07
CA LYS A 343 2.77 3.30 -27.86
C LYS A 343 2.99 1.83 -28.23
N LEU A 344 3.60 1.56 -29.38
CA LEU A 344 3.91 0.19 -29.81
C LEU A 344 4.86 -0.53 -28.84
N LEU A 345 5.93 0.14 -28.40
CA LEU A 345 6.89 -0.45 -27.48
C LEU A 345 6.29 -0.69 -26.08
N ALA A 346 5.41 0.22 -25.60
CA ALA A 346 4.67 0.00 -24.37
C ALA A 346 3.77 -1.25 -24.46
N LEU A 347 3.04 -1.42 -25.56
CA LEU A 347 2.23 -2.62 -25.79
C LEU A 347 3.07 -3.90 -25.81
N GLN A 348 4.25 -3.86 -26.43
CA GLN A 348 5.17 -5.01 -26.44
C GLN A 348 5.68 -5.35 -25.04
N CYS A 349 6.06 -4.35 -24.26
CA CYS A 349 6.48 -4.54 -22.87
C CYS A 349 5.36 -5.15 -22.02
N ILE A 350 4.15 -4.61 -22.13
CA ILE A 350 2.97 -5.11 -21.39
C ILE A 350 2.59 -6.52 -21.85
N ALA A 351 2.61 -6.81 -23.15
CA ALA A 351 2.28 -8.15 -23.66
C ALA A 351 3.26 -9.23 -23.17
N GLU A 352 4.53 -8.89 -22.93
CA GLU A 352 5.55 -9.83 -22.45
C GLU A 352 5.59 -9.94 -20.92
N LYS A 353 5.37 -8.83 -20.20
CA LYS A 353 5.64 -8.71 -18.75
C LYS A 353 4.48 -8.20 -17.91
N GLY A 354 3.34 -7.88 -18.52
CA GLY A 354 2.16 -7.45 -17.80
C GLY A 354 1.59 -8.57 -16.94
N SER A 355 0.98 -8.17 -15.82
CA SER A 355 0.23 -9.09 -14.95
C SER A 355 -0.90 -9.76 -15.73
N SER A 356 -1.25 -11.00 -15.37
CA SER A 356 -2.36 -11.72 -16.02
C SER A 356 -3.68 -10.97 -15.80
N ASN A 357 -4.21 -10.33 -16.85
CA ASN A 357 -5.50 -9.64 -16.83
C ASN A 357 -5.99 -9.32 -18.26
N ILE A 358 -7.24 -8.84 -18.36
CA ILE A 358 -7.90 -8.47 -19.61
C ILE A 358 -7.07 -7.47 -20.45
N HIS A 359 -6.46 -6.48 -19.81
CA HIS A 359 -5.68 -5.45 -20.53
C HIS A 359 -4.40 -6.03 -21.13
N THR A 360 -3.69 -6.87 -20.38
CA THR A 360 -2.51 -7.61 -20.88
C THR A 360 -2.89 -8.52 -22.04
N ALA A 361 -4.01 -9.24 -21.95
CA ALA A 361 -4.51 -10.07 -23.04
C ALA A 361 -4.77 -9.24 -24.31
N ILE A 362 -5.38 -8.06 -24.18
CA ILE A 362 -5.58 -7.15 -25.32
C ILE A 362 -4.24 -6.69 -25.90
N ALA A 363 -3.24 -6.35 -25.08
CA ALA A 363 -1.91 -6.02 -25.55
C ALA A 363 -1.29 -7.17 -26.35
N MET A 364 -1.37 -8.40 -25.84
CA MET A 364 -0.90 -9.61 -26.52
C MET A 364 -1.55 -9.77 -27.90
N LEU A 365 -2.87 -9.62 -28.01
CA LEU A 365 -3.56 -9.70 -29.31
C LEU A 365 -3.05 -8.64 -30.29
N LYS A 366 -2.85 -7.41 -29.84
CA LYS A 366 -2.39 -6.29 -30.68
C LYS A 366 -0.92 -6.40 -31.09
N THR A 367 -0.13 -7.16 -30.35
CA THR A 367 1.28 -7.43 -30.70
C THR A 367 1.49 -8.79 -31.36
N ASN A 368 0.42 -9.47 -31.80
CA ASN A 368 0.45 -10.82 -32.39
C ASN A 368 1.06 -11.90 -31.48
N GLY A 369 0.79 -11.81 -30.17
CA GLY A 369 1.13 -12.81 -29.17
C GLY A 369 0.27 -14.08 -29.26
N ASN A 370 0.42 -14.98 -28.29
CA ASN A 370 -0.32 -16.24 -28.27
C ASN A 370 -1.81 -16.00 -27.97
N VAL A 371 -2.66 -16.31 -28.95
CA VAL A 371 -4.12 -16.14 -28.87
C VAL A 371 -4.74 -17.03 -27.79
N GLN A 372 -4.23 -18.25 -27.60
CA GLN A 372 -4.79 -19.18 -26.61
C GLN A 372 -4.54 -18.69 -25.19
N ASP A 373 -3.33 -18.19 -24.92
CA ASP A 373 -2.98 -17.64 -23.61
C ASP A 373 -3.80 -16.36 -23.34
N ALA A 374 -3.98 -15.52 -24.36
CA ALA A 374 -4.86 -14.35 -24.26
C ALA A 374 -6.33 -14.73 -24.00
N GLU A 375 -6.86 -15.76 -24.67
CA GLU A 375 -8.22 -16.28 -24.41
C GLU A 375 -8.37 -16.75 -22.96
N THR A 376 -7.38 -17.47 -22.41
CA THR A 376 -7.39 -17.90 -21.01
C THR A 376 -7.47 -16.72 -20.05
N MET A 377 -6.60 -15.71 -20.22
CA MET A 377 -6.62 -14.50 -19.39
C MET A 377 -7.95 -13.73 -19.49
N LEU A 378 -8.53 -13.68 -20.70
CA LEU A 378 -9.84 -13.05 -20.92
C LEU A 378 -10.95 -13.80 -20.19
N LEU A 379 -10.96 -15.13 -20.24
CA LEU A 379 -11.95 -15.96 -19.56
C LEU A 379 -11.84 -15.88 -18.03
N GLU A 380 -10.63 -15.82 -17.48
CA GLU A 380 -10.40 -15.56 -16.05
C GLU A 380 -10.93 -14.18 -15.64
N GLY A 381 -10.71 -13.15 -16.46
CA GLY A 381 -11.26 -11.82 -16.24
C GLY A 381 -12.80 -11.79 -16.31
N VAL A 382 -13.39 -12.50 -17.26
CA VAL A 382 -14.85 -12.65 -17.39
C VAL A 382 -15.44 -13.36 -16.17
N GLU A 383 -14.80 -14.40 -15.66
CA GLU A 383 -15.21 -15.05 -14.41
C GLU A 383 -15.18 -14.08 -13.22
N GLY A 384 -14.14 -13.24 -13.10
CA GLY A 384 -14.10 -12.19 -12.06
C GLY A 384 -15.24 -11.16 -12.16
N ILE A 385 -15.68 -10.84 -13.37
CA ILE A 385 -16.83 -9.95 -13.63
C ILE A 385 -18.15 -10.65 -13.29
N GLU A 386 -18.30 -11.92 -13.66
CA GLU A 386 -19.46 -12.75 -13.31
C GLU A 386 -19.63 -12.88 -11.78
N GLU A 387 -18.53 -13.05 -11.05
CA GLU A 387 -18.48 -13.12 -9.59
C GLU A 387 -18.62 -11.75 -8.90
N ARG A 388 -18.65 -10.65 -9.66
CA ARG A 388 -18.69 -9.27 -9.13
C ARG A 388 -17.58 -9.00 -8.12
N LYS A 389 -16.36 -9.45 -8.46
CA LYS A 389 -15.16 -9.16 -7.68
C LYS A 389 -15.02 -7.65 -7.51
N ASP A 390 -14.59 -7.21 -6.33
CA ASP A 390 -14.19 -5.81 -6.16
C ASP A 390 -13.14 -5.41 -7.20
N CYS A 391 -13.23 -4.18 -7.70
CA CYS A 391 -12.46 -3.67 -8.85
C CYS A 391 -12.74 -4.37 -10.19
N SER A 392 -13.76 -5.22 -10.35
CA SER A 392 -14.10 -5.80 -11.65
C SER A 392 -14.50 -4.75 -12.71
N ASP A 393 -14.93 -3.56 -12.28
CA ASP A 393 -15.14 -2.39 -13.14
C ASP A 393 -13.85 -1.93 -13.86
N PHE A 394 -12.68 -2.15 -13.27
CA PHE A 394 -11.38 -1.84 -13.86
C PHE A 394 -11.02 -2.75 -15.04
N TYR A 395 -11.63 -3.93 -15.10
CA TYR A 395 -11.38 -4.95 -16.12
C TYR A 395 -12.51 -5.03 -17.15
N LEU A 396 -13.77 -4.88 -16.72
CA LEU A 396 -14.94 -4.84 -17.59
C LEU A 396 -14.79 -3.81 -18.73
N VAL A 397 -14.20 -2.65 -18.42
CA VAL A 397 -14.00 -1.58 -19.42
C VAL A 397 -13.20 -2.05 -20.64
N GLY A 398 -12.22 -2.95 -20.44
CA GLY A 398 -11.42 -3.52 -21.52
C GLY A 398 -12.21 -4.41 -22.47
N LEU A 399 -13.29 -5.05 -22.00
CA LEU A 399 -14.14 -5.90 -22.85
C LEU A 399 -14.85 -5.11 -23.95
N PHE A 400 -15.14 -3.82 -23.76
CA PHE A 400 -15.75 -3.00 -24.81
C PHE A 400 -14.77 -2.72 -25.96
N ARG A 401 -13.49 -2.49 -25.64
CA ARG A 401 -12.43 -2.40 -26.65
C ARG A 401 -12.30 -3.73 -27.40
N LEU A 402 -12.20 -4.83 -26.65
CA LEU A 402 -12.09 -6.18 -27.20
C LEU A 402 -13.26 -6.49 -28.14
N TRP A 403 -14.49 -6.20 -27.71
CA TRP A 403 -15.70 -6.41 -28.50
C TRP A 403 -15.65 -5.60 -29.80
N ARG A 404 -15.36 -4.29 -29.74
CA ARG A 404 -15.28 -3.46 -30.95
C ARG A 404 -14.26 -4.02 -31.94
N ASP A 405 -13.07 -4.35 -31.45
CA ASP A 405 -11.94 -4.65 -32.30
C ASP A 405 -11.99 -6.09 -32.85
N GLU A 406 -12.45 -7.05 -32.04
CA GLU A 406 -12.23 -8.48 -32.31
C GLU A 406 -13.53 -9.28 -32.50
N ARG A 407 -14.73 -8.74 -32.21
CA ARG A 407 -16.00 -9.49 -32.28
C ARG A 407 -16.24 -10.19 -33.62
N ASP A 408 -15.93 -9.48 -34.71
CA ASP A 408 -16.16 -9.95 -36.09
C ASP A 408 -14.87 -10.43 -36.79
N SER A 409 -13.76 -10.51 -36.05
CA SER A 409 -12.46 -10.94 -36.58
C SER A 409 -12.39 -12.45 -36.90
N GLY A 410 -13.28 -13.25 -36.28
CA GLY A 410 -13.21 -14.70 -36.29
C GLY A 410 -12.15 -15.30 -35.36
N LEU A 411 -11.53 -14.48 -34.49
CA LEU A 411 -10.47 -14.89 -33.58
C LEU A 411 -10.95 -15.82 -32.45
N PHE A 412 -12.12 -15.52 -31.88
CA PHE A 412 -12.72 -16.30 -30.80
C PHE A 412 -14.03 -16.96 -31.23
N SER A 413 -14.40 -18.03 -30.52
CA SER A 413 -15.64 -18.75 -30.78
C SER A 413 -16.89 -17.93 -30.42
N GLU A 414 -18.03 -18.23 -31.04
CA GLU A 414 -19.30 -17.62 -30.64
C GLU A 414 -19.63 -17.91 -29.17
N ALA A 415 -19.26 -19.07 -28.65
CA ALA A 415 -19.47 -19.40 -27.23
C ALA A 415 -18.71 -18.46 -26.28
N PHE A 416 -17.50 -18.04 -26.66
CA PHE A 416 -16.74 -17.03 -25.92
C PHE A 416 -17.50 -15.69 -25.90
N TRP A 417 -17.96 -15.23 -27.06
CA TRP A 417 -18.67 -13.95 -27.17
C TRP A 417 -20.04 -13.95 -26.48
N GLU A 418 -20.76 -15.07 -26.50
CA GLU A 418 -22.00 -15.22 -25.74
C GLU A 418 -21.75 -15.15 -24.22
N ARG A 419 -20.65 -15.72 -23.72
CA ARG A 419 -20.26 -15.58 -22.31
C ARG A 419 -19.89 -14.13 -21.97
N VAL A 420 -19.09 -13.47 -22.83
CA VAL A 420 -18.77 -12.05 -22.67
C VAL A 420 -20.04 -11.19 -22.61
N LYS A 421 -20.96 -11.38 -23.57
CA LYS A 421 -22.24 -10.67 -23.58
C LYS A 421 -23.05 -10.94 -22.32
N ALA A 422 -23.15 -12.20 -21.88
CA ALA A 422 -23.86 -12.56 -20.67
C ALA A 422 -23.27 -11.90 -19.42
N SER A 423 -21.93 -11.85 -19.30
CA SER A 423 -21.26 -11.17 -18.19
C SER A 423 -21.61 -9.67 -18.15
N ILE A 424 -21.67 -9.01 -19.31
CA ILE A 424 -22.03 -7.59 -19.44
C ILE A 424 -23.52 -7.35 -19.06
N LEU A 425 -24.44 -8.20 -19.53
CA LEU A 425 -25.88 -8.03 -19.30
C LEU A 425 -26.32 -8.40 -17.86
N ASN A 426 -25.55 -9.23 -17.16
CA ASN A 426 -25.85 -9.68 -15.79
C ASN A 426 -25.09 -8.88 -14.72
N TYR A 427 -24.20 -7.97 -15.12
CA TYR A 427 -23.38 -7.17 -14.22
C TYR A 427 -24.23 -6.17 -13.42
N ARG A 428 -23.73 -5.78 -12.24
CA ARG A 428 -24.32 -4.73 -11.40
C ARG A 428 -23.60 -3.41 -11.66
N TYR A 429 -24.26 -2.47 -12.35
CA TYR A 429 -23.58 -1.24 -12.80
C TYR A 429 -23.51 -0.15 -11.74
N TRP A 430 -24.43 -0.14 -10.76
CA TRP A 430 -24.41 0.89 -9.72
C TRP A 430 -25.11 0.45 -8.43
N ILE A 431 -24.97 1.25 -7.37
CA ILE A 431 -25.50 0.96 -6.02
C ILE A 431 -27.03 0.92 -5.94
N ASP A 432 -27.73 1.54 -6.90
CA ASP A 432 -29.19 1.52 -6.98
C ASP A 432 -29.74 0.19 -7.54
N GLU A 433 -28.86 -0.71 -7.96
CA GLU A 433 -29.20 -2.07 -8.34
C GLU A 433 -28.97 -3.06 -7.18
N PRO A 434 -29.76 -4.14 -7.10
CA PRO A 434 -29.60 -5.14 -6.07
C PRO A 434 -28.28 -5.90 -6.21
N GLY A 435 -27.60 -6.11 -5.08
CA GLY A 435 -26.43 -6.98 -4.99
C GLY A 435 -26.10 -7.39 -3.56
N ASP A 436 -25.40 -8.50 -3.42
CA ASP A 436 -24.81 -9.04 -2.19
C ASP A 436 -23.27 -9.06 -2.25
N ASP A 437 -22.71 -8.38 -3.25
CA ASP A 437 -21.27 -8.19 -3.46
C ASP A 437 -20.67 -7.11 -2.54
N VAL A 438 -19.33 -7.04 -2.50
CA VAL A 438 -18.55 -6.05 -1.73
C VAL A 438 -17.87 -5.02 -2.62
N MET A 439 -18.36 -4.81 -3.85
CA MET A 439 -17.76 -3.84 -4.78
C MET A 439 -17.77 -2.42 -4.20
N TRP A 440 -16.69 -1.67 -4.43
CA TRP A 440 -16.55 -0.31 -3.94
C TRP A 440 -17.05 0.73 -4.95
N PHE A 441 -18.19 1.36 -4.66
CA PHE A 441 -18.80 2.35 -5.55
C PHE A 441 -18.52 3.81 -5.17
N PHE A 442 -17.92 4.05 -4.00
CA PHE A 442 -17.98 5.36 -3.33
C PHE A 442 -16.76 6.26 -3.58
N SER A 443 -15.75 5.83 -4.34
CA SER A 443 -14.66 6.73 -4.76
C SER A 443 -14.86 7.26 -6.17
N GLU A 444 -14.23 8.40 -6.44
CA GLU A 444 -14.22 9.07 -7.74
C GLU A 444 -13.89 8.13 -8.92
N ASN A 445 -12.80 7.38 -8.81
CA ASN A 445 -12.28 6.49 -9.86
C ASN A 445 -13.24 5.34 -10.19
N HIS A 446 -13.79 4.68 -9.16
CA HIS A 446 -14.79 3.63 -9.35
C HIS A 446 -16.09 4.21 -9.92
N ALA A 447 -16.57 5.35 -9.42
CA ALA A 447 -17.76 6.00 -9.98
C ALA A 447 -17.58 6.29 -11.48
N LEU A 448 -16.42 6.83 -11.88
CA LEU A 448 -16.10 7.02 -13.29
C LEU A 448 -16.20 5.71 -14.08
N LEU A 449 -15.58 4.63 -13.60
CA LEU A 449 -15.53 3.37 -14.36
C LEU A 449 -16.88 2.66 -14.39
N PHE A 450 -17.62 2.60 -13.28
CA PHE A 450 -18.97 2.06 -13.27
C PHE A 450 -19.87 2.79 -14.26
N HIS A 451 -19.85 4.13 -14.28
CA HIS A 451 -20.64 4.91 -15.23
C HIS A 451 -20.14 4.78 -16.67
N THR A 452 -18.82 4.67 -16.87
CA THR A 452 -18.25 4.39 -18.21
C THR A 452 -18.72 3.03 -18.72
N ASN A 453 -18.63 1.99 -17.89
CA ASN A 453 -19.06 0.65 -18.22
C ASN A 453 -20.57 0.61 -18.53
N GLU A 454 -21.39 1.29 -17.73
CA GLU A 454 -22.84 1.40 -17.94
C GLU A 454 -23.16 2.08 -19.28
N LEU A 455 -22.47 3.18 -19.60
CA LEU A 455 -22.63 3.88 -20.87
C LEU A 455 -22.32 2.96 -22.05
N LEU A 456 -21.17 2.30 -22.02
CA LEU A 456 -20.70 1.49 -23.15
C LEU A 456 -21.54 0.22 -23.32
N ALA A 457 -21.95 -0.41 -22.22
CA ALA A 457 -22.87 -1.54 -22.26
C ALA A 457 -24.23 -1.14 -22.85
N GLY A 458 -24.80 -0.02 -22.38
CA GLY A 458 -26.08 0.49 -22.88
C GLY A 458 -26.04 0.90 -24.35
N GLN A 459 -24.93 1.48 -24.82
CA GLN A 459 -24.72 1.78 -26.24
C GLN A 459 -24.59 0.52 -27.10
N LEU A 460 -23.92 -0.52 -26.57
CA LEU A 460 -23.65 -1.75 -27.32
C LEU A 460 -24.88 -2.67 -27.41
N PHE A 461 -25.69 -2.72 -26.36
CA PHE A 461 -26.83 -3.64 -26.22
C PHE A 461 -28.14 -2.89 -25.90
N GLY A 462 -28.42 -1.79 -26.61
CA GLY A 462 -29.51 -0.86 -26.29
C GLY A 462 -30.92 -1.47 -26.20
N GLU A 463 -31.22 -2.49 -26.99
CA GLU A 463 -32.51 -3.18 -26.99
C GLU A 463 -32.57 -4.40 -26.05
N GLU A 464 -31.43 -4.85 -25.53
CA GLU A 464 -31.36 -6.03 -24.66
C GLU A 464 -31.81 -5.69 -23.23
N MET A 465 -32.27 -6.73 -22.53
CA MET A 465 -32.60 -6.65 -21.11
C MET A 465 -31.37 -6.93 -20.25
N PHE A 466 -31.07 -6.02 -19.33
CA PHE A 466 -30.05 -6.18 -18.31
C PHE A 466 -30.69 -6.87 -17.11
N THR A 467 -30.23 -8.07 -16.79
CA THR A 467 -30.99 -8.98 -15.93
C THR A 467 -30.93 -8.60 -14.45
N ASN A 468 -29.87 -7.88 -14.03
CA ASN A 468 -29.72 -7.44 -12.64
C ASN A 468 -30.67 -6.30 -12.29
N SER A 469 -30.79 -5.30 -13.17
CA SER A 469 -31.67 -4.14 -13.01
C SER A 469 -33.10 -4.42 -13.47
N GLY A 470 -33.29 -5.31 -14.45
CA GLY A 470 -34.55 -5.50 -15.17
C GLY A 470 -34.85 -4.36 -16.15
N GLU A 471 -33.86 -3.54 -16.50
CA GLU A 471 -33.99 -2.40 -17.43
C GLU A 471 -33.41 -2.73 -18.81
N THR A 472 -33.71 -1.90 -19.81
CA THR A 472 -33.10 -2.04 -21.15
C THR A 472 -31.75 -1.32 -21.23
N GLY A 473 -30.91 -1.71 -22.18
CA GLY A 473 -29.64 -1.00 -22.43
C GLY A 473 -29.81 0.49 -22.72
N GLU A 474 -30.89 0.89 -23.38
CA GLU A 474 -31.20 2.30 -23.63
C GLU A 474 -31.46 3.10 -22.33
N VAL A 475 -32.05 2.47 -21.30
CA VAL A 475 -32.22 3.10 -19.98
C VAL A 475 -30.88 3.26 -19.29
N HIS A 476 -30.04 2.21 -19.30
CA HIS A 476 -28.67 2.27 -18.77
C HIS A 476 -27.83 3.37 -19.43
N ARG A 477 -27.91 3.48 -20.77
CA ARG A 477 -27.24 4.55 -21.53
C ARG A 477 -27.63 5.93 -21.01
N GLN A 478 -28.94 6.18 -20.86
CA GLN A 478 -29.45 7.48 -20.39
C GLN A 478 -29.05 7.79 -18.95
N LYS A 479 -29.08 6.78 -18.05
CA LYS A 479 -28.61 6.92 -16.66
C LYS A 479 -27.13 7.27 -16.60
N ALA A 480 -26.30 6.53 -17.33
CA ALA A 480 -24.87 6.73 -17.39
C ALA A 480 -24.49 8.11 -17.95
N GLU A 481 -25.18 8.60 -19.00
CA GLU A 481 -24.97 9.95 -19.53
C GLU A 481 -25.21 11.04 -18.47
N GLN A 482 -26.26 10.91 -17.67
CA GLN A 482 -26.58 11.87 -16.60
C GLN A 482 -25.53 11.80 -15.48
N ARG A 483 -25.16 10.59 -15.06
CA ARG A 483 -24.15 10.36 -14.00
C ARG A 483 -22.78 10.88 -14.41
N LEU A 484 -22.34 10.61 -15.64
CA LEU A 484 -21.08 11.12 -16.18
C LEU A 484 -21.07 12.64 -16.32
N ALA A 485 -22.20 13.25 -16.71
CA ALA A 485 -22.28 14.71 -16.78
C ALA A 485 -22.05 15.35 -15.39
N LEU A 486 -22.67 14.81 -14.34
CA LEU A 486 -22.45 15.23 -12.95
C LEU A 486 -21.03 14.95 -12.47
N TRP A 487 -20.49 13.78 -12.80
CA TRP A 487 -19.12 13.41 -12.47
C TRP A 487 -18.12 14.39 -13.08
N PHE A 488 -18.26 14.75 -14.36
CA PHE A 488 -17.37 15.71 -15.03
C PHE A 488 -17.51 17.12 -14.48
N GLU A 489 -18.72 17.56 -14.11
CA GLU A 489 -18.92 18.85 -13.43
C GLU A 489 -18.12 18.89 -12.13
N ARG A 490 -18.27 17.86 -11.29
CA ARG A 490 -17.57 17.73 -10.03
C ARG A 490 -16.05 17.61 -10.20
N PHE A 491 -15.58 16.77 -11.11
CA PHE A 491 -14.14 16.60 -11.38
C PHE A 491 -13.49 17.92 -11.83
N MET A 492 -14.17 18.73 -12.63
CA MET A 492 -13.64 20.02 -13.09
C MET A 492 -13.67 21.09 -11.99
N GLU A 493 -14.58 20.99 -11.03
CA GLU A 493 -14.67 21.88 -9.87
C GLU A 493 -13.68 21.51 -8.75
N GLU A 494 -13.51 20.21 -8.49
CA GLU A 494 -12.79 19.68 -7.33
C GLU A 494 -11.43 19.08 -7.67
N GLY A 495 -11.18 18.71 -8.92
CA GLY A 495 -9.99 17.93 -9.32
C GLY A 495 -10.03 16.50 -8.78
N LEU A 496 -8.85 15.89 -8.65
CA LEU A 496 -8.71 14.53 -8.12
C LEU A 496 -9.12 14.48 -6.65
N ALA A 497 -10.01 13.56 -6.28
CA ALA A 497 -10.41 13.40 -4.90
C ALA A 497 -9.26 12.86 -4.03
N GLU A 498 -8.58 11.83 -4.52
CA GLU A 498 -7.39 11.23 -3.89
C GLU A 498 -6.13 11.88 -4.50
N TRP A 499 -5.90 13.16 -4.16
CA TRP A 499 -5.00 14.07 -4.88
C TRP A 499 -3.69 13.44 -5.37
N ASN A 500 -3.33 13.74 -6.62
CA ASN A 500 -2.15 13.26 -7.35
C ASN A 500 -1.83 11.75 -7.28
N SER A 501 -2.71 10.88 -6.77
CA SER A 501 -2.35 9.49 -6.47
C SER A 501 -1.79 8.77 -7.70
N SER A 502 -0.54 8.31 -7.60
CA SER A 502 0.10 7.57 -8.68
C SER A 502 -0.53 6.20 -8.94
N ALA A 503 -1.32 5.70 -7.99
CA ALA A 503 -2.13 4.49 -8.15
C ALA A 503 -3.42 4.76 -8.92
N TYR A 504 -4.11 5.89 -8.64
CA TYR A 504 -5.46 6.14 -9.17
C TYR A 504 -5.51 7.03 -10.41
N ILE A 505 -4.53 7.91 -10.67
CA ILE A 505 -4.45 8.63 -11.96
C ILE A 505 -4.52 7.68 -13.16
N PRO A 506 -3.76 6.56 -13.18
CA PRO A 506 -3.91 5.55 -14.23
C PRO A 506 -5.33 4.96 -14.30
N ILE A 507 -5.96 4.69 -13.16
CA ILE A 507 -7.34 4.14 -13.13
C ILE A 507 -8.34 5.14 -13.72
N ASP A 508 -8.25 6.44 -13.39
CA ASP A 508 -9.10 7.45 -14.01
C ASP A 508 -8.85 7.52 -15.52
N ALA A 509 -7.58 7.47 -15.93
CA ALA A 509 -7.19 7.54 -17.32
C ALA A 509 -7.82 6.42 -18.18
N VAL A 510 -7.92 5.19 -17.68
CA VAL A 510 -8.55 4.11 -18.47
C VAL A 510 -10.03 4.41 -18.77
N GLY A 511 -10.79 4.92 -17.81
CA GLY A 511 -12.20 5.30 -18.03
C GLY A 511 -12.33 6.45 -19.00
N LEU A 512 -11.55 7.52 -18.79
CA LEU A 512 -11.56 8.70 -19.64
C LEU A 512 -11.19 8.37 -21.10
N LEU A 513 -10.19 7.52 -21.32
CA LEU A 513 -9.78 7.10 -22.67
C LEU A 513 -10.90 6.33 -23.39
N HIS A 514 -11.61 5.45 -22.67
CA HIS A 514 -12.74 4.71 -23.24
C HIS A 514 -13.93 5.64 -23.55
N ILE A 515 -14.25 6.61 -22.69
CA ILE A 515 -15.29 7.62 -23.01
C ILE A 515 -14.87 8.42 -24.25
N TYR A 516 -13.63 8.89 -24.29
CA TYR A 516 -13.09 9.70 -25.40
C TYR A 516 -13.17 8.96 -26.74
N GLU A 517 -12.86 7.66 -26.77
CA GLU A 517 -12.91 6.86 -27.99
C GLU A 517 -14.35 6.44 -28.38
N PHE A 518 -15.15 5.98 -27.40
CA PHE A 518 -16.34 5.17 -27.66
C PHE A 518 -17.67 5.84 -27.36
N ALA A 519 -17.71 6.92 -26.58
CA ALA A 519 -18.98 7.60 -26.32
C ALA A 519 -19.57 8.11 -27.63
N GLN A 520 -20.87 7.85 -27.85
CA GLN A 520 -21.64 8.41 -28.97
C GLN A 520 -21.98 9.89 -28.71
N ASN A 521 -21.98 10.30 -27.44
CA ASN A 521 -22.21 11.66 -27.01
C ASN A 521 -20.93 12.52 -27.13
N GLU A 522 -20.93 13.44 -28.10
CA GLU A 522 -19.78 14.31 -28.39
C GLU A 522 -19.36 15.19 -27.19
N GLN A 523 -20.30 15.61 -26.35
CA GLN A 523 -19.98 16.40 -25.16
C GLN A 523 -19.15 15.60 -24.16
N LEU A 524 -19.53 14.34 -23.92
CA LEU A 524 -18.78 13.45 -23.02
C LEU A 524 -17.38 13.17 -23.56
N ARG A 525 -17.22 12.96 -24.88
CA ARG A 525 -15.88 12.81 -25.50
C ARG A 525 -14.99 14.01 -25.24
N GLN A 526 -15.54 15.22 -25.41
CA GLN A 526 -14.80 16.47 -25.18
C GLN A 526 -14.46 16.69 -23.71
N GLN A 527 -15.36 16.34 -22.78
CA GLN A 527 -15.09 16.40 -21.34
C GLN A 527 -14.00 15.40 -20.93
N ALA A 528 -14.07 14.18 -21.44
CA ALA A 528 -13.06 13.15 -21.21
C ALA A 528 -11.68 13.60 -21.72
N LYS A 529 -11.62 14.19 -22.92
CA LYS A 529 -10.36 14.77 -23.44
C LYS A 529 -9.82 15.86 -22.51
N LYS A 530 -10.66 16.79 -22.05
CA LYS A 530 -10.25 17.86 -21.12
C LYS A 530 -9.73 17.29 -19.80
N ALA A 531 -10.36 16.24 -19.28
CA ALA A 531 -9.91 15.58 -18.07
C ALA A 531 -8.55 14.90 -18.28
N MET A 532 -8.35 14.18 -19.40
CA MET A 532 -7.04 13.62 -19.77
C MET A 532 -5.96 14.72 -19.90
N ASP A 533 -6.29 15.84 -20.54
CA ASP A 533 -5.37 16.98 -20.65
C ASP A 533 -5.03 17.56 -19.27
N LEU A 534 -5.94 17.49 -18.29
CA LEU A 534 -5.68 17.92 -16.92
C LEU A 534 -4.77 16.93 -16.17
N LEU A 535 -4.99 15.62 -16.32
CA LEU A 535 -4.12 14.60 -15.73
C LEU A 535 -2.67 14.73 -16.23
N PHE A 536 -2.49 14.87 -17.56
CA PHE A 536 -1.16 15.08 -18.13
C PHE A 536 -0.52 16.39 -17.69
N TYR A 537 -1.30 17.44 -17.45
CA TYR A 537 -0.78 18.69 -16.89
C TYR A 537 -0.23 18.52 -15.47
N TYR A 538 -0.92 17.77 -14.61
CA TYR A 538 -0.40 17.45 -13.28
C TYR A 538 0.87 16.60 -13.35
N ILE A 539 0.85 15.56 -14.19
CA ILE A 539 2.01 14.67 -14.39
C ILE A 539 3.24 15.48 -14.81
N THR A 540 3.16 16.32 -15.84
CA THR A 540 4.35 17.02 -16.36
C THR A 540 4.93 18.05 -15.40
N ILE A 541 4.09 18.69 -14.58
CA ILE A 541 4.54 19.69 -13.61
C ILE A 541 5.21 19.06 -12.40
N GLN A 542 4.69 17.93 -11.94
CA GLN A 542 5.09 17.32 -10.66
C GLN A 542 6.09 16.16 -10.82
N MET A 543 6.43 15.81 -12.06
CA MET A 543 7.39 14.75 -12.36
C MET A 543 8.83 15.27 -12.29
N HIS A 544 9.69 14.58 -11.55
CA HIS A 544 11.12 14.82 -11.50
C HIS A 544 11.85 13.62 -12.06
N GLN A 545 12.72 13.83 -13.05
CA GLN A 545 13.49 12.77 -13.72
C GLN A 545 12.66 11.53 -14.10
N GLY A 546 11.43 11.75 -14.59
CA GLY A 546 10.58 10.66 -15.07
C GLY A 546 9.72 9.96 -14.02
N VAL A 547 9.72 10.38 -12.74
CA VAL A 547 8.81 9.86 -11.71
C VAL A 547 8.01 10.95 -10.99
N MET A 548 6.76 10.63 -10.61
CA MET A 548 5.90 11.55 -9.83
C MET A 548 6.54 11.82 -8.47
N SER A 549 7.01 13.05 -8.25
CA SER A 549 7.74 13.47 -7.04
C SER A 549 6.88 14.45 -6.23
N THR A 550 5.76 13.95 -5.71
CA THR A 550 4.75 14.77 -5.05
C THR A 550 4.06 14.04 -3.90
N THR A 551 3.16 14.74 -3.20
CA THR A 551 2.28 14.20 -2.16
C THR A 551 1.05 13.53 -2.77
N PHE A 552 0.52 12.52 -2.08
CA PHE A 552 -0.59 11.69 -2.56
C PHE A 552 -1.73 11.60 -1.54
N GLY A 553 -2.97 11.68 -2.00
CA GLY A 553 -4.15 11.43 -1.16
C GLY A 553 -4.34 9.95 -0.83
N ARG A 554 -3.82 9.10 -1.70
CA ARG A 554 -3.75 7.65 -1.47
C ARG A 554 -2.46 7.09 -2.04
N SER A 555 -1.72 6.38 -1.20
CA SER A 555 -0.46 5.74 -1.55
C SER A 555 -0.34 4.38 -0.85
N TYR A 556 0.40 3.47 -1.46
CA TYR A 556 0.83 2.23 -0.83
C TYR A 556 2.36 2.17 -0.87
N GLU A 557 2.95 1.25 -0.10
CA GLU A 557 4.40 1.05 -0.07
C GLU A 557 4.97 0.83 -1.48
N LYS A 558 4.24 0.13 -2.35
CA LYS A 558 4.66 -0.12 -3.74
C LYS A 558 4.74 1.14 -4.61
N GLU A 559 3.91 2.16 -4.38
CA GLU A 559 4.01 3.43 -5.11
C GLU A 559 5.12 4.32 -4.55
N LEU A 560 5.35 4.28 -3.24
CA LEU A 560 6.39 5.10 -2.58
C LEU A 560 7.80 4.56 -2.85
N LEU A 561 8.00 3.24 -2.74
CA LEU A 561 9.31 2.59 -2.93
C LEU A 561 9.52 2.03 -4.34
N GLY A 562 8.45 1.93 -5.14
CA GLY A 562 8.46 1.30 -6.46
C GLY A 562 8.25 2.25 -7.63
N SER A 563 8.90 3.42 -7.64
CA SER A 563 8.56 4.51 -8.57
C SER A 563 8.65 4.16 -10.07
N TYR A 564 9.60 3.31 -10.49
CA TYR A 564 9.66 2.82 -11.88
C TYR A 564 8.50 1.92 -12.32
N ALA A 565 7.78 1.29 -11.39
CA ALA A 565 6.65 0.41 -11.69
C ALA A 565 5.32 1.17 -11.75
N ALA A 566 5.29 2.46 -11.36
CA ALA A 566 4.07 3.26 -11.35
C ALA A 566 3.50 3.46 -12.76
N GLY A 567 2.18 3.39 -12.93
CA GLY A 567 1.56 3.61 -14.24
C GLY A 567 1.86 5.00 -14.82
N THR A 568 1.97 6.02 -13.96
CA THR A 568 2.21 7.41 -14.35
C THR A 568 3.57 7.66 -15.01
N THR A 569 4.63 6.92 -14.66
CA THR A 569 5.94 7.06 -15.34
C THR A 569 5.86 6.59 -16.79
N SER A 570 5.16 5.48 -17.05
CA SER A 570 4.96 4.96 -18.40
C SER A 570 3.96 5.80 -19.19
N MET A 571 2.91 6.34 -18.57
CA MET A 571 2.04 7.33 -19.22
C MET A 571 2.82 8.56 -19.71
N CYS A 572 3.69 9.13 -18.87
CA CYS A 572 4.52 10.27 -19.25
C CYS A 572 5.52 9.91 -20.35
N TRP A 573 6.12 8.71 -20.27
CA TRP A 573 7.02 8.21 -21.30
C TRP A 573 6.30 8.05 -22.64
N ILE A 574 5.12 7.41 -22.68
CA ILE A 574 4.29 7.31 -23.89
C ILE A 574 3.99 8.71 -24.46
N GLY A 575 3.52 9.63 -23.63
CA GLY A 575 3.16 10.99 -24.04
C GLY A 575 4.32 11.81 -24.59
N TYR A 576 5.42 11.89 -23.85
CA TYR A 576 6.49 12.89 -24.06
C TYR A 576 7.91 12.32 -24.20
N GLY A 577 8.10 11.01 -24.03
CA GLY A 577 9.42 10.37 -24.06
C GLY A 577 10.26 10.60 -22.80
N VAL A 578 9.65 11.13 -21.73
CA VAL A 578 10.28 11.35 -20.42
C VAL A 578 9.60 10.46 -19.40
N GLY A 579 10.36 9.64 -18.68
CA GLY A 579 9.84 8.56 -17.85
C GLY A 579 10.39 7.20 -18.29
N HIS A 580 9.75 6.13 -17.85
CA HIS A 580 10.19 4.76 -18.10
C HIS A 580 9.07 3.94 -18.72
N VAL A 581 9.41 3.19 -19.78
CA VAL A 581 8.55 2.11 -20.24
C VAL A 581 8.45 1.05 -19.13
N ASN A 582 7.25 0.56 -18.87
CA ASN A 582 7.01 -0.49 -17.88
C ASN A 582 5.79 -1.33 -18.26
N ASN A 583 5.54 -2.37 -17.46
CA ASN A 583 4.49 -3.36 -17.70
C ASN A 583 3.16 -3.09 -16.95
N TYR A 584 2.89 -1.85 -16.53
CA TYR A 584 1.57 -1.49 -16.00
C TYR A 584 0.54 -1.51 -17.13
N SER A 585 -0.46 -2.40 -17.07
CA SER A 585 -1.35 -2.68 -18.21
C SER A 585 -2.56 -1.75 -18.33
N ILE A 586 -3.32 -1.53 -17.24
CA ILE A 586 -4.69 -0.97 -17.25
C ILE A 586 -4.83 0.27 -18.14
N SER A 587 -4.17 1.38 -17.78
CA SER A 587 -4.29 2.65 -18.50
C SER A 587 -3.42 2.70 -19.74
N ASN A 588 -2.27 2.05 -19.71
CA ASN A 588 -1.24 2.21 -20.75
C ASN A 588 -1.58 1.41 -22.00
N VAL A 589 -2.31 0.30 -21.88
CA VAL A 589 -2.92 -0.37 -23.04
C VAL A 589 -3.96 0.53 -23.68
N ALA A 590 -4.89 1.08 -22.89
CA ALA A 590 -5.89 2.02 -23.41
C ALA A 590 -5.25 3.24 -24.08
N LEU A 591 -4.24 3.85 -23.44
CA LEU A 591 -3.53 5.02 -23.96
C LEU A 591 -2.80 4.68 -25.27
N SER A 592 -2.17 3.50 -25.33
CA SER A 592 -1.40 3.07 -26.50
C SER A 592 -2.26 2.67 -27.68
N LEU A 593 -3.53 2.33 -27.44
CA LEU A 593 -4.47 1.94 -28.48
C LEU A 593 -5.43 3.07 -28.90
N SER A 594 -5.45 4.17 -28.15
CA SER A 594 -6.23 5.38 -28.43
C SER A 594 -5.51 6.31 -29.40
N ASP A 595 -6.27 7.14 -30.12
CA ASP A 595 -5.73 8.26 -30.91
C ASP A 595 -5.44 9.52 -30.07
N TYR A 596 -5.68 9.47 -28.76
CA TYR A 596 -5.38 10.57 -27.84
C TYR A 596 -3.88 10.92 -27.90
N ILE A 597 -3.61 12.22 -27.99
CA ILE A 597 -2.28 12.83 -27.92
C ILE A 597 -2.33 13.93 -26.85
N PRO A 598 -1.47 13.85 -25.81
CA PRO A 598 -1.45 14.88 -24.78
C PRO A 598 -0.91 16.21 -25.33
N PRO A 599 -1.32 17.36 -24.79
CA PRO A 599 -0.92 18.67 -25.33
C PRO A 599 0.62 18.85 -25.35
N ALA A 600 1.17 19.16 -26.53
CA ALA A 600 2.61 19.30 -26.72
C ALA A 600 3.24 20.39 -25.84
N ALA A 601 2.49 21.46 -25.54
CA ALA A 601 2.95 22.57 -24.71
C ALA A 601 3.41 22.12 -23.31
N TYR A 602 2.80 21.09 -22.73
CA TYR A 602 3.15 20.65 -21.37
C TYR A 602 4.54 20.01 -21.26
N GLN A 603 5.17 19.65 -22.39
CA GLN A 603 6.52 19.11 -22.39
C GLN A 603 7.54 20.11 -21.82
N GLU A 604 7.28 21.41 -21.94
CA GLU A 604 8.17 22.46 -21.39
C GLU A 604 8.31 22.38 -19.86
N HIS A 605 7.34 21.78 -19.17
CA HIS A 605 7.39 21.62 -17.72
C HIS A 605 8.28 20.45 -17.29
N LEU A 606 8.59 19.49 -18.16
CA LEU A 606 9.35 18.30 -17.78
C LEU A 606 10.85 18.54 -17.63
N LEU A 607 11.39 19.51 -18.37
CA LEU A 607 12.83 19.74 -18.51
C LEU A 607 13.16 21.18 -18.10
N LEU A 608 13.60 21.36 -16.85
CA LEU A 608 14.10 22.64 -16.37
C LEU A 608 15.59 22.79 -16.70
N GLU A 609 16.02 23.97 -17.10
CA GLU A 609 17.44 24.33 -17.21
C GLU A 609 18.08 24.45 -15.81
N GLU A 610 19.42 24.35 -15.72
CA GLU A 610 20.13 24.37 -14.41
C GLU A 610 19.88 25.65 -13.59
N ASN A 611 19.54 26.76 -14.23
CA ASN A 611 19.22 28.03 -13.58
C ASN A 611 17.72 28.24 -13.36
N GLN A 612 16.86 27.30 -13.73
CA GLN A 612 15.41 27.45 -13.61
C GLN A 612 14.86 26.76 -12.36
N GLN A 613 13.82 27.37 -11.81
CA GLN A 613 12.99 26.82 -10.75
C GLN A 613 11.52 26.94 -11.11
N LEU A 614 10.74 26.00 -10.61
CA LEU A 614 9.30 25.93 -10.80
C LEU A 614 8.61 25.85 -9.44
N THR A 615 7.60 26.69 -9.24
CA THR A 615 6.66 26.58 -8.12
C THR A 615 5.26 26.33 -8.66
N PHE A 616 4.60 25.28 -8.18
CA PHE A 616 3.23 24.96 -8.52
C PHE A 616 2.38 24.85 -7.25
N THR A 617 1.27 25.59 -7.24
CA THR A 617 0.31 25.58 -6.14
C THR A 617 -1.07 25.29 -6.70
N ASN A 618 -1.76 24.31 -6.13
CA ASN A 618 -3.11 23.97 -6.57
C ASN A 618 -3.95 23.40 -5.42
N GLN A 619 -5.24 23.24 -5.69
CA GLN A 619 -6.18 22.61 -4.76
C GLN A 619 -6.86 21.42 -5.42
N GLN A 620 -7.05 20.35 -4.66
CA GLN A 620 -7.75 19.14 -5.10
C GLN A 620 -8.69 18.63 -3.99
N GLY A 621 -9.67 17.82 -4.38
CA GLY A 621 -10.69 17.23 -3.50
C GLY A 621 -11.84 18.17 -3.11
N LYS A 622 -12.88 17.59 -2.49
CA LYS A 622 -14.14 18.27 -2.10
C LYS A 622 -13.90 19.57 -1.34
N GLY A 623 -14.34 20.70 -1.90
CA GLY A 623 -14.11 22.03 -1.33
C GLY A 623 -12.66 22.50 -1.31
N GLY A 624 -11.77 21.89 -2.11
CA GLY A 624 -10.36 22.23 -2.20
C GLY A 624 -9.57 21.94 -0.92
N TYR A 625 -9.91 20.85 -0.24
CA TYR A 625 -9.33 20.48 1.05
C TYR A 625 -7.81 20.19 0.96
N ALA A 626 -7.34 19.68 -0.18
CA ALA A 626 -5.93 19.36 -0.38
C ALA A 626 -5.25 20.58 -0.99
N ARG A 627 -4.51 21.33 -0.17
CA ARG A 627 -3.74 22.51 -0.60
C ARG A 627 -2.32 22.08 -0.86
N LEU A 628 -1.93 22.05 -2.13
CA LEU A 628 -0.69 21.44 -2.57
C LEU A 628 0.34 22.50 -2.93
N TYR A 629 1.59 22.26 -2.53
CA TYR A 629 2.71 23.12 -2.86
C TYR A 629 3.87 22.26 -3.35
N HIS A 630 4.27 22.47 -4.60
CA HIS A 630 5.36 21.76 -5.26
C HIS A 630 6.42 22.76 -5.73
N TYR A 631 7.67 22.49 -5.39
CA TYR A 631 8.83 23.27 -5.80
C TYR A 631 9.85 22.34 -6.46
N ARG A 632 10.36 22.70 -7.64
CA ARG A 632 11.30 21.87 -8.41
C ARG A 632 12.38 22.70 -9.08
N THR A 633 13.57 22.11 -9.15
CA THR A 633 14.74 22.56 -9.90
C THR A 633 15.20 21.42 -10.82
N ALA A 634 16.26 21.62 -11.60
CA ALA A 634 16.86 20.52 -12.37
C ALA A 634 17.42 19.39 -11.48
N GLU A 635 17.83 19.71 -10.24
CA GLU A 635 18.47 18.75 -9.32
C GLU A 635 17.50 18.08 -8.36
N TYR A 636 16.39 18.73 -7.98
CA TYR A 636 15.49 18.18 -6.97
C TYR A 636 14.05 18.69 -7.08
N ALA A 637 13.12 17.94 -6.50
CA ALA A 637 11.73 18.34 -6.29
C ALA A 637 11.30 18.13 -4.83
N LEU A 638 10.68 19.14 -4.22
CA LEU A 638 10.12 19.12 -2.87
C LEU A 638 8.63 19.47 -2.94
N SER A 639 7.78 18.58 -2.42
CA SER A 639 6.33 18.75 -2.40
C SER A 639 5.76 18.52 -1.01
N SER A 640 4.73 19.30 -0.65
CA SER A 640 4.00 19.16 0.61
C SER A 640 2.51 19.42 0.41
N ILE A 641 1.69 18.74 1.22
CA ILE A 641 0.30 19.13 1.44
C ILE A 641 0.22 20.04 2.66
N ILE A 642 -0.33 21.24 2.48
CA ILE A 642 -0.30 22.31 3.47
C ILE A 642 -1.44 22.14 4.47
N ARG A 643 -1.10 21.92 5.74
CA ARG A 643 -2.01 21.85 6.90
C ARG A 643 -3.19 20.90 6.72
N PHE A 644 -2.93 19.72 6.17
CA PHE A 644 -3.98 18.72 5.98
C PHE A 644 -4.30 18.01 7.30
N ARG A 645 -5.41 18.43 7.92
CA ARG A 645 -6.00 17.82 9.15
C ARG A 645 -4.98 17.52 10.27
N PRO A 646 -4.18 18.50 10.75
CA PRO A 646 -3.14 18.25 11.75
C PRO A 646 -3.68 17.62 13.03
N GLY A 647 -2.95 16.63 13.58
CA GLY A 647 -3.28 15.95 14.83
C GLY A 647 -4.47 14.98 14.74
N LYS A 648 -5.02 14.75 13.54
CA LYS A 648 -6.07 13.75 13.31
C LYS A 648 -5.47 12.40 12.93
N PRO A 649 -6.16 11.28 13.18
CA PRO A 649 -5.83 10.00 12.56
C PRO A 649 -5.78 10.15 11.04
N GLY A 650 -4.75 9.59 10.42
CA GLY A 650 -4.64 9.50 8.97
C GLY A 650 -5.11 8.15 8.43
N TYR A 651 -4.92 7.96 7.14
CA TYR A 651 -5.24 6.77 6.37
C TYR A 651 -4.08 6.40 5.44
N GLN A 652 -4.02 6.90 4.21
CA GLN A 652 -2.99 6.53 3.22
C GLN A 652 -2.28 7.75 2.62
N GLU A 653 -2.38 8.90 3.30
CA GLU A 653 -1.90 10.18 2.80
C GLU A 653 -0.38 10.27 2.91
N HIS A 654 0.25 10.59 1.78
CA HIS A 654 1.66 10.91 1.68
C HIS A 654 1.84 12.42 1.73
N VAL A 655 2.36 12.96 2.83
CA VAL A 655 2.19 14.40 3.17
C VAL A 655 3.37 15.30 2.84
N ASN A 656 4.55 14.73 2.60
CA ASN A 656 5.76 15.44 2.16
C ASN A 656 6.60 14.51 1.29
N HIS A 657 7.29 15.04 0.29
CA HIS A 657 8.14 14.25 -0.59
C HIS A 657 9.28 15.10 -1.12
N LEU A 658 10.53 14.70 -0.85
CA LEU A 658 11.71 15.21 -1.53
C LEU A 658 12.30 14.13 -2.43
N SER A 659 12.65 14.50 -3.66
CA SER A 659 13.31 13.63 -4.63
C SER A 659 14.51 14.34 -5.22
N LEU A 660 15.70 13.74 -5.13
CA LEU A 660 16.90 14.15 -5.90
C LEU A 660 17.00 13.35 -7.21
N SER A 661 16.55 12.08 -7.18
CA SER A 661 16.39 11.19 -8.34
C SER A 661 15.26 10.20 -8.03
N PRO A 662 14.87 9.35 -9.00
CA PRO A 662 13.89 8.30 -8.74
C PRO A 662 14.26 7.36 -7.59
N GLU A 663 15.56 7.14 -7.31
CA GLU A 663 16.03 6.30 -6.20
C GLU A 663 16.31 7.09 -4.91
N ALA A 664 16.83 8.32 -5.02
CA ALA A 664 17.20 9.14 -3.87
C ALA A 664 16.02 10.00 -3.38
N GLN A 665 15.06 9.34 -2.74
CA GLN A 665 13.87 9.96 -2.16
C GLN A 665 13.97 10.11 -0.64
N VAL A 666 13.35 11.14 -0.08
CA VAL A 666 13.28 11.41 1.36
C VAL A 666 11.88 11.88 1.75
N TRP A 667 11.31 11.27 2.77
CA TRP A 667 10.07 11.73 3.40
C TRP A 667 10.02 11.35 4.88
N VAL A 668 9.10 11.98 5.61
CA VAL A 668 8.83 11.73 7.03
C VAL A 668 7.38 11.30 7.23
N ASN A 669 7.13 10.32 8.08
CA ASN A 669 5.78 9.94 8.51
C ASN A 669 5.74 9.46 9.98
N HIS A 670 4.52 9.38 10.51
CA HIS A 670 4.23 8.68 11.77
C HIS A 670 3.64 7.29 11.44
N PRO A 671 4.32 6.18 11.76
CA PRO A 671 3.81 4.85 11.42
C PRO A 671 2.57 4.50 12.24
N ALA A 672 1.55 3.91 11.59
CA ALA A 672 0.39 3.36 12.28
C ALA A 672 0.60 1.92 12.77
N GLU A 673 1.54 1.22 12.12
CA GLU A 673 1.94 -0.15 12.45
C GLU A 673 3.43 -0.20 12.73
N ILE A 674 3.84 -1.06 13.68
CA ILE A 674 5.26 -1.24 14.03
C ILE A 674 5.91 -2.29 13.11
N TYR A 675 5.11 -3.21 12.55
CA TYR A 675 5.60 -4.22 11.61
C TYR A 675 5.86 -3.59 10.24
N LYS A 676 7.11 -3.74 9.75
CA LYS A 676 7.65 -3.01 8.58
C LYS A 676 6.95 -3.31 7.25
N HIS A 677 6.30 -4.47 7.12
CA HIS A 677 5.54 -4.86 5.93
C HIS A 677 4.09 -5.25 6.28
N GLY A 678 3.51 -4.56 7.26
CA GLY A 678 2.11 -4.75 7.64
C GLY A 678 1.13 -4.34 6.55
N ASP A 679 -0.05 -4.94 6.58
CA ASP A 679 -1.09 -4.76 5.55
C ASP A 679 -2.09 -3.64 5.93
N GLY A 680 -1.84 -2.93 7.04
CA GLY A 680 -2.69 -1.85 7.52
C GLY A 680 -2.77 -0.65 6.57
N ARG A 681 -3.81 0.15 6.78
CA ARG A 681 -4.05 1.40 6.04
C ARG A 681 -4.45 2.46 7.07
N PRO A 682 -3.51 3.22 7.68
CA PRO A 682 -2.08 3.31 7.34
C PRO A 682 -1.24 2.09 7.77
N CYS A 683 -0.07 1.90 7.15
CA CYS A 683 0.94 0.92 7.57
C CYS A 683 2.21 1.62 8.12
N PHE A 684 3.35 0.94 8.02
CA PHE A 684 4.66 1.43 8.47
C PHE A 684 5.15 2.62 7.64
N TRP A 685 5.19 2.50 6.30
CA TRP A 685 5.69 3.54 5.40
C TRP A 685 4.59 4.35 4.69
N ALA A 686 3.46 3.73 4.40
CA ALA A 686 2.38 4.36 3.63
C ALA A 686 1.29 4.92 4.55
N GLY A 687 1.08 6.23 4.44
CA GLY A 687 0.14 6.98 5.28
C GLY A 687 0.74 7.42 6.62
N ASN A 688 -0.14 7.91 7.50
CA ASN A 688 0.23 8.42 8.81
C ASN A 688 -0.75 7.94 9.88
N GLY A 689 -0.25 7.35 10.98
CA GLY A 689 -1.08 7.03 12.14
C GLY A 689 -1.73 8.29 12.73
N ILE A 690 -0.98 9.39 12.77
CA ILE A 690 -1.45 10.73 13.14
C ILE A 690 -0.83 11.71 12.16
N LEU A 691 -1.66 12.52 11.50
CA LEU A 691 -1.21 13.48 10.50
C LEU A 691 -0.44 14.63 11.15
N PRO A 692 0.75 14.99 10.63
CA PRO A 692 1.47 16.16 11.08
C PRO A 692 0.81 17.46 10.62
N ASP A 693 1.14 18.57 11.27
CA ASP A 693 0.99 19.89 10.64
C ASP A 693 2.18 20.07 9.69
N VAL A 694 1.92 20.45 8.43
CA VAL A 694 2.94 20.56 7.39
C VAL A 694 2.83 21.91 6.70
N VAL A 695 3.95 22.60 6.56
CA VAL A 695 4.08 23.84 5.78
C VAL A 695 5.36 23.81 4.94
N GLN A 696 5.36 24.52 3.82
CA GLN A 696 6.51 24.60 2.92
C GLN A 696 6.69 26.04 2.41
N HIS A 697 7.92 26.46 2.24
CA HIS A 697 8.26 27.65 1.48
C HIS A 697 9.40 27.30 0.53
N GLU A 698 9.12 27.27 -0.78
CA GLU A 698 10.09 26.85 -1.80
C GLU A 698 10.81 25.55 -1.41
N ALA A 699 12.13 25.60 -1.18
CA ALA A 699 12.98 24.44 -0.91
C ALA A 699 13.13 24.07 0.59
N ILE A 700 12.29 24.61 1.48
CA ILE A 700 12.20 24.19 2.90
C ILE A 700 10.78 23.72 3.27
N ALA A 701 10.68 22.51 3.82
CA ALA A 701 9.45 21.96 4.39
C ALA A 701 9.62 21.71 5.90
N LEU A 702 8.59 22.04 6.67
CA LEU A 702 8.53 21.94 8.12
C LEU A 702 7.34 21.09 8.54
N MET A 703 7.55 20.19 9.51
CA MET A 703 6.54 19.27 10.00
C MET A 703 6.52 19.24 11.53
N MET A 704 5.34 19.19 12.14
CA MET A 704 5.14 19.06 13.58
C MET A 704 4.18 17.92 13.87
N PHE A 705 4.59 17.04 14.77
CA PHE A 705 3.79 15.93 15.26
C PHE A 705 3.37 16.20 16.71
N ASP A 706 2.08 15.95 17.01
CA ASP A 706 1.51 15.90 18.35
C ASP A 706 0.68 14.62 18.45
N ILE A 707 1.36 13.53 18.85
CA ILE A 707 0.83 12.17 18.86
C ILE A 707 0.18 11.90 20.22
N PRO A 708 -1.05 11.37 20.28
CA PRO A 708 -1.68 10.99 21.54
C PRO A 708 -0.90 9.89 22.26
N ALA A 709 -0.78 9.99 23.58
CA ALA A 709 -0.11 8.98 24.41
C ALA A 709 -0.76 7.58 24.40
N THR A 710 -1.94 7.46 23.78
CA THR A 710 -2.64 6.19 23.57
C THR A 710 -2.19 5.45 22.31
N HIS A 711 -1.40 6.09 21.44
CA HIS A 711 -0.89 5.46 20.23
C HIS A 711 0.22 4.44 20.57
N THR A 712 0.36 3.40 19.74
CA THR A 712 1.30 2.30 19.98
C THR A 712 2.73 2.63 19.61
N SER A 713 2.93 3.48 18.59
CA SER A 713 4.20 4.11 18.24
C SER A 713 4.31 5.48 18.92
N ASP A 714 5.38 5.67 19.68
CA ASP A 714 5.74 6.92 20.35
C ASP A 714 6.93 7.61 19.65
N TRP A 715 7.06 7.41 18.35
CA TRP A 715 8.18 7.85 17.53
C TRP A 715 7.72 8.14 16.10
N THR A 716 8.53 8.91 15.37
CA THR A 716 8.34 9.25 13.95
C THR A 716 9.59 8.83 13.20
N HIS A 717 9.52 8.61 11.90
CA HIS A 717 10.70 8.25 11.13
C HIS A 717 10.75 8.91 9.77
N ALA A 718 11.93 8.84 9.17
CA ALA A 718 12.17 9.26 7.80
C ALA A 718 12.77 8.11 6.98
N TYR A 719 12.33 8.00 5.73
CA TYR A 719 13.05 7.26 4.72
C TYR A 719 14.22 8.11 4.22
N PHE A 720 15.45 7.61 4.34
CA PHE A 720 16.70 8.27 4.00
C PHE A 720 17.70 7.23 3.46
N PRO A 721 17.59 6.83 2.18
CA PRO A 721 18.29 5.68 1.63
C PRO A 721 19.76 6.01 1.33
N THR A 722 20.63 5.73 2.30
CA THR A 722 22.02 6.20 2.26
C THR A 722 22.81 5.72 1.04
N SER A 723 22.46 4.56 0.49
CA SER A 723 23.11 3.95 -0.68
C SER A 723 22.92 4.73 -1.98
N PHE A 724 21.90 5.59 -2.08
CA PHE A 724 21.63 6.38 -3.29
C PHE A 724 22.22 7.78 -3.26
N PHE A 725 22.84 8.20 -2.16
CA PHE A 725 23.60 9.45 -2.13
C PHE A 725 25.05 9.19 -2.54
N THR A 726 25.63 10.09 -3.34
CA THR A 726 27.07 10.10 -3.62
C THR A 726 27.89 10.24 -2.34
N THR A 727 27.40 11.02 -1.38
CA THR A 727 27.94 11.12 -0.03
C THR A 727 26.85 11.55 0.94
N TRP A 728 26.96 11.14 2.20
CA TRP A 728 26.08 11.59 3.26
C TRP A 728 26.88 11.78 4.56
N GLU A 729 26.41 12.67 5.43
CA GLU A 729 27.08 13.00 6.70
C GLU A 729 26.06 13.23 7.81
N LYS A 730 26.42 12.87 9.05
CA LYS A 730 25.64 13.20 10.25
C LYS A 730 26.37 14.26 11.07
N HIS A 731 25.66 15.32 11.46
CA HIS A 731 26.14 16.34 12.40
C HIS A 731 25.04 16.66 13.42
N GLU A 732 25.24 16.29 14.68
CA GLU A 732 24.24 16.46 15.74
C GLU A 732 22.88 15.84 15.35
N ASN A 733 21.84 16.67 15.26
CA ASN A 733 20.48 16.27 14.86
C ASN A 733 20.23 16.35 13.35
N TRP A 734 21.24 16.70 12.56
CA TRP A 734 21.15 16.81 11.10
C TRP A 734 21.76 15.60 10.39
N TYR A 735 21.06 15.15 9.36
CA TYR A 735 21.55 14.24 8.33
C TYR A 735 21.58 14.95 6.99
N PHE A 736 22.71 14.88 6.31
CA PHE A 736 22.94 15.52 5.02
C PHE A 736 23.19 14.47 3.95
N GLY A 737 22.68 14.70 2.75
CA GLY A 737 22.91 13.86 1.59
C GLY A 737 23.22 14.71 0.36
N ARG A 738 24.06 14.20 -0.52
CA ARG A 738 24.33 14.78 -1.84
C ARG A 738 24.16 13.71 -2.91
N LEU A 739 23.45 14.06 -3.96
CA LEU A 739 23.48 13.34 -5.23
C LEU A 739 23.85 14.33 -6.33
N ASP A 740 25.02 14.12 -6.94
CA ASP A 740 25.59 15.03 -7.94
C ASP A 740 25.61 16.49 -7.45
N LYS A 741 24.79 17.36 -8.08
CA LYS A 741 24.63 18.79 -7.78
C LYS A 741 23.48 19.10 -6.81
N GLY A 742 22.65 18.11 -6.45
CA GLY A 742 21.52 18.25 -5.53
C GLY A 742 21.89 17.86 -4.10
N TYR A 743 21.40 18.64 -3.14
CA TYR A 743 21.68 18.49 -1.70
C TYR A 743 20.39 18.37 -0.89
N VAL A 744 20.45 17.59 0.19
CA VAL A 744 19.38 17.46 1.19
C VAL A 744 19.98 17.60 2.59
N ALA A 745 19.24 18.28 3.48
CA ALA A 745 19.45 18.27 4.91
C ALA A 745 18.13 17.91 5.61
N LEU A 746 18.19 16.96 6.54
CA LEU A 746 17.07 16.48 7.33
C LEU A 746 17.38 16.67 8.82
N TYR A 747 16.45 17.30 9.55
CA TYR A 747 16.55 17.51 10.99
C TYR A 747 15.35 16.94 11.72
N ALA A 748 15.57 16.37 12.91
CA ALA A 748 14.52 16.08 13.87
C ALA A 748 14.86 16.71 15.24
N ALA A 749 13.88 17.34 15.88
CA ALA A 749 14.08 18.05 17.15
C ALA A 749 14.55 17.13 18.28
N ASN A 750 14.06 15.89 18.30
CA ASN A 750 14.43 14.89 19.31
C ASN A 750 15.67 14.05 18.91
N GLY A 751 16.36 14.43 17.83
CA GLY A 751 17.47 13.67 17.26
C GLY A 751 17.01 12.40 16.54
N THR A 752 17.94 11.72 15.86
CA THR A 752 17.65 10.49 15.11
C THR A 752 18.73 9.42 15.26
N SER A 753 18.31 8.18 15.08
CA SER A 753 19.17 7.00 14.92
C SER A 753 18.87 6.29 13.59
N MET A 754 19.93 5.89 12.88
CA MET A 754 19.81 5.05 11.69
C MET A 754 19.52 3.61 12.11
N GLU A 755 18.57 2.95 11.45
CA GLU A 755 18.37 1.51 11.58
C GLU A 755 19.56 0.74 11.00
N GLU A 756 20.15 -0.14 11.79
CA GLU A 756 21.35 -0.91 11.40
C GLU A 756 21.01 -2.35 11.02
N ASN A 757 19.76 -2.80 11.21
CA ASN A 757 19.37 -4.20 11.02
C ASN A 757 18.06 -4.39 10.25
N GLY A 758 17.93 -5.58 9.64
CA GLY A 758 16.70 -6.02 8.99
C GLY A 758 16.34 -5.25 7.72
N VAL A 759 15.05 -5.24 7.38
CA VAL A 759 14.56 -4.83 6.06
C VAL A 759 14.71 -3.33 5.75
N THR A 760 14.81 -2.48 6.78
CA THR A 760 15.03 -1.02 6.62
C THR A 760 16.44 -0.59 7.02
N ARG A 761 17.38 -1.52 7.08
CA ARG A 761 18.79 -1.22 7.35
C ARG A 761 19.32 -0.13 6.42
N GLU A 762 20.00 0.85 7.00
CA GLU A 762 20.70 1.95 6.33
C GLU A 762 19.81 2.85 5.45
N ARG A 763 18.49 2.79 5.66
CA ARG A 763 17.49 3.61 4.95
C ARG A 763 16.41 4.24 5.85
N GLU A 764 16.38 3.91 7.13
CA GLU A 764 15.39 4.44 8.08
C GLU A 764 16.06 5.25 9.19
N LEU A 765 15.60 6.48 9.39
CA LEU A 765 15.97 7.33 10.52
C LEU A 765 14.82 7.43 11.50
N VAL A 766 14.98 6.86 12.70
CA VAL A 766 13.97 6.89 13.77
C VAL A 766 14.21 8.06 14.71
N SER A 767 13.17 8.83 15.02
CA SER A 767 13.18 9.92 16.00
C SER A 767 12.13 9.68 17.08
N PRO A 768 12.53 9.57 18.36
CA PRO A 768 11.61 9.25 19.44
C PRO A 768 10.77 10.46 19.86
N GLY A 769 9.67 10.19 20.55
CA GLY A 769 8.83 11.17 21.24
C GLY A 769 7.49 11.43 20.58
N LEU A 770 6.45 11.55 21.41
CA LEU A 770 5.08 11.90 21.01
C LEU A 770 4.95 13.29 20.40
N ARG A 771 5.88 14.20 20.73
CA ARG A 771 5.95 15.55 20.17
C ARG A 771 7.30 15.76 19.54
N ASN A 772 7.30 16.07 18.25
CA ASN A 772 8.52 16.22 17.48
C ASN A 772 8.33 17.23 16.36
N ALA A 773 9.43 17.79 15.88
CA ALA A 773 9.45 18.65 14.71
C ALA A 773 10.54 18.20 13.75
N TRP A 774 10.20 18.17 12.46
CA TRP A 774 11.11 17.80 11.39
C TRP A 774 11.28 18.94 10.39
N ILE A 775 12.48 19.01 9.79
CA ILE A 775 12.81 19.97 8.72
C ILE A 775 13.43 19.19 7.58
N ILE A 776 12.90 19.38 6.37
CA ILE A 776 13.55 18.98 5.13
C ILE A 776 13.99 20.26 4.43
N ARG A 777 15.30 20.40 4.19
CA ARG A 777 15.89 21.51 3.44
C ARG A 777 16.62 20.94 2.22
N ALA A 778 16.12 21.25 1.04
CA ALA A 778 16.80 20.92 -0.21
C ALA A 778 17.70 22.07 -0.65
N GLY A 779 18.66 21.81 -1.53
CA GLY A 779 19.53 22.83 -2.11
C GLY A 779 20.28 22.28 -3.31
N ASN A 780 21.00 23.13 -4.01
CA ASN A 780 21.87 22.69 -5.09
C ASN A 780 23.19 23.47 -5.14
N GLU A 781 24.09 23.02 -6.00
CA GLU A 781 25.39 23.63 -6.21
C GLU A 781 25.28 25.10 -6.67
N LEU A 782 24.26 25.46 -7.44
CA LEU A 782 24.07 26.85 -7.88
C LEU A 782 23.79 27.80 -6.71
N GLN A 783 22.99 27.37 -5.73
CA GLN A 783 22.63 28.16 -4.55
C GLN A 783 23.74 28.18 -3.48
N PHE A 784 24.42 27.05 -3.25
CA PHE A 784 25.35 26.90 -2.12
C PHE A 784 26.83 26.80 -2.51
N GLY A 785 27.12 26.68 -3.80
CA GLY A 785 28.47 26.54 -4.37
C GLY A 785 29.12 25.18 -4.16
N SER A 786 28.99 24.57 -2.97
CA SER A 786 29.47 23.22 -2.69
C SER A 786 28.70 22.58 -1.54
N PHE A 787 28.77 21.24 -1.45
CA PHE A 787 28.11 20.50 -0.37
C PHE A 787 28.62 20.83 1.03
N SER A 788 29.92 21.07 1.19
CA SER A 788 30.47 21.48 2.50
C SER A 788 29.93 22.85 2.92
N HIS A 789 29.82 23.80 1.98
CA HIS A 789 29.18 25.10 2.28
C HIS A 789 27.70 24.95 2.62
N PHE A 790 26.97 24.07 1.92
CA PHE A 790 25.58 23.76 2.27
C PHE A 790 25.48 23.22 3.70
N VAL A 791 26.30 22.22 4.06
CA VAL A 791 26.36 21.66 5.41
C VAL A 791 26.65 22.74 6.45
N ASP A 792 27.70 23.56 6.24
CA ASP A 792 28.12 24.59 7.19
C ASP A 792 27.03 25.67 7.39
N GLN A 793 26.41 26.13 6.30
CA GLN A 793 25.36 27.14 6.36
C GLN A 793 24.08 26.60 7.01
N VAL A 794 23.61 25.42 6.62
CA VAL A 794 22.39 24.85 7.18
C VAL A 794 22.57 24.53 8.67
N ARG A 795 23.74 24.05 9.09
CA ARG A 795 24.04 23.84 10.53
C ARG A 795 23.96 25.12 11.35
N SER A 796 24.27 26.28 10.75
CA SER A 796 24.17 27.58 11.43
C SER A 796 22.72 28.02 11.70
N SER A 797 21.71 27.37 11.10
CA SER A 797 20.30 27.74 11.19
C SER A 797 19.69 27.63 12.60
N SER A 798 20.33 26.90 13.50
CA SER A 798 20.00 26.77 14.92
C SER A 798 18.51 26.56 15.24
N PRO A 799 17.84 25.49 14.74
CA PRO A 799 16.42 25.26 14.98
C PRO A 799 16.07 25.21 16.47
N GLN A 800 15.03 25.91 16.88
CA GLN A 800 14.50 25.94 18.25
C GLN A 800 13.07 25.42 18.26
N PHE A 801 12.85 24.23 18.82
CA PHE A 801 11.52 23.64 18.99
C PHE A 801 11.10 23.69 20.46
N ASP A 802 9.94 24.31 20.73
CA ASP A 802 9.26 24.25 22.03
C ASP A 802 8.11 23.24 21.92
N SER A 803 8.28 22.09 22.58
CA SER A 803 7.30 20.99 22.60
C SER A 803 6.07 21.27 23.47
N THR A 804 6.09 22.32 24.29
CA THR A 804 4.93 22.75 25.10
C THR A 804 4.03 23.66 24.29
N SER A 805 4.60 24.66 23.61
CA SER A 805 3.83 25.59 22.76
C SER A 805 3.66 25.14 21.31
N LEU A 806 4.31 24.03 20.92
CA LEU A 806 4.37 23.50 19.55
C LEU A 806 4.76 24.60 18.55
N THR A 807 5.93 25.18 18.79
CA THR A 807 6.49 26.27 17.96
C THR A 807 7.91 25.93 17.55
N LEU A 808 8.25 26.26 16.31
CA LEU A 808 9.57 26.07 15.70
C LEU A 808 10.04 27.40 15.12
N SER A 809 11.27 27.77 15.42
CA SER A 809 11.94 28.91 14.79
C SER A 809 13.36 28.53 14.36
N LEU A 810 13.78 29.06 13.21
CA LEU A 810 15.15 28.90 12.68
C LEU A 810 15.53 30.12 11.83
N THR A 811 16.82 30.24 11.50
CA THR A 811 17.28 31.21 10.49
C THR A 811 17.83 30.45 9.29
N ASP A 812 17.04 30.30 8.24
CA ASP A 812 17.47 29.65 7.00
C ASP A 812 18.53 30.52 6.28
N PRO A 813 19.59 29.93 5.70
CA PRO A 813 20.64 30.69 5.02
C PRO A 813 20.17 31.47 3.79
N ILE A 814 19.07 31.07 3.14
CA ILE A 814 18.51 31.75 1.97
C ILE A 814 17.26 32.56 2.36
N TYR A 815 16.37 31.96 3.14
CA TYR A 815 15.07 32.56 3.46
C TYR A 815 15.09 33.46 4.70
N GLY A 816 16.16 33.46 5.49
CA GLY A 816 16.29 34.25 6.71
C GLY A 816 15.43 33.69 7.85
N SER A 817 14.87 34.57 8.69
CA SER A 817 14.09 34.15 9.86
C SER A 817 12.82 33.41 9.44
N VAL A 818 12.67 32.15 9.86
CA VAL A 818 11.48 31.33 9.69
C VAL A 818 10.87 31.04 11.05
N GLN A 819 9.59 31.36 11.22
CA GLN A 819 8.85 31.12 12.46
C GLN A 819 7.51 30.47 12.14
N TRP A 820 7.18 29.43 12.89
CA TRP A 820 5.95 28.69 12.70
C TRP A 820 5.51 28.04 14.01
N GLY A 821 4.20 27.84 14.15
CA GLY A 821 3.66 27.02 15.21
C GLY A 821 2.47 26.24 14.70
N MET A 822 2.17 25.12 15.35
CA MET A 822 1.04 24.28 14.98
C MET A 822 -0.25 25.12 15.00
N ASN A 823 -1.02 25.09 13.90
CA ASN A 823 -2.21 25.92 13.67
C ASN A 823 -1.98 27.45 13.66
N LYS A 824 -0.74 27.93 13.56
CA LYS A 824 -0.39 29.36 13.42
C LYS A 824 0.17 29.65 12.02
N PRO A 825 0.11 30.90 11.53
CA PRO A 825 0.77 31.32 10.29
C PRO A 825 2.23 30.88 10.19
N LEU A 826 2.67 30.50 8.98
CA LEU A 826 4.09 30.39 8.67
C LEU A 826 4.59 31.79 8.35
N LEU A 827 5.60 32.27 9.08
CA LEU A 827 6.22 33.57 8.87
C LEU A 827 7.64 33.39 8.31
N VAL A 828 7.94 34.03 7.19
CA VAL A 828 9.28 34.12 6.58
C VAL A 828 9.66 35.59 6.50
N GLN A 829 10.78 35.96 7.13
CA GLN A 829 11.20 37.36 7.31
C GLN A 829 10.14 38.27 7.96
N GLY A 830 9.23 37.68 8.75
CA GLY A 830 8.11 38.38 9.39
C GLY A 830 6.86 38.53 8.50
N GLU A 831 6.91 38.07 7.25
CA GLU A 831 5.76 38.06 6.34
C GLU A 831 5.05 36.70 6.37
N GLU A 832 3.71 36.72 6.37
CA GLU A 832 2.90 35.51 6.35
C GLU A 832 2.90 34.87 4.95
N ILE A 833 3.24 33.58 4.90
CA ILE A 833 3.14 32.77 3.69
C ILE A 833 1.73 32.15 3.63
N VAL A 834 0.98 32.49 2.58
CA VAL A 834 -0.39 32.04 2.36
C VAL A 834 -0.44 31.08 1.17
N HIS A 835 -1.02 29.90 1.39
CA HIS A 835 -1.23 28.86 0.36
C HIS A 835 -2.74 28.61 0.18
N ALA A 836 -3.46 29.52 -0.46
CA ALA A 836 -4.91 29.42 -0.62
C ALA A 836 -5.41 30.13 -1.89
N GLY A 837 -6.51 29.61 -2.46
CA GLY A 837 -7.25 30.26 -3.55
C GLY A 837 -6.69 30.00 -4.96
N HIS A 838 -5.92 28.94 -5.15
CA HIS A 838 -5.29 28.61 -6.44
C HIS A 838 -6.16 27.68 -7.32
N GLY A 839 -7.18 27.04 -6.75
CA GLY A 839 -8.12 26.17 -7.48
C GLY A 839 -7.49 24.93 -8.13
N VAL A 840 -8.30 24.19 -8.90
CA VAL A 840 -7.93 22.90 -9.51
C VAL A 840 -6.79 23.03 -10.51
N ARG A 841 -6.86 24.02 -11.42
CA ARG A 841 -5.79 24.24 -12.40
C ARG A 841 -4.50 24.73 -11.76
N GLY A 842 -4.60 25.39 -10.61
CA GLY A 842 -3.45 25.91 -9.88
C GLY A 842 -2.79 27.13 -10.52
N GLN A 843 -1.73 27.58 -9.86
CA GLN A 843 -0.82 28.62 -10.33
C GLN A 843 0.57 28.03 -10.47
N LEU A 844 1.14 28.21 -11.66
CA LEU A 844 2.47 27.77 -12.03
C LEU A 844 3.36 29.00 -12.23
N HIS A 845 4.48 29.05 -11.52
CA HIS A 845 5.53 30.05 -11.66
C HIS A 845 6.80 29.36 -12.13
N LEU A 846 7.41 29.89 -13.19
CA LEU A 846 8.70 29.47 -13.70
C LEU A 846 9.63 30.68 -13.65
N ASP A 847 10.67 30.59 -12.82
CA ASP A 847 11.57 31.70 -12.51
C ASP A 847 13.03 31.24 -12.63
N ASP A 848 13.95 32.21 -12.75
CA ASP A 848 15.37 31.94 -12.59
C ASP A 848 15.74 31.86 -11.10
N ILE A 849 16.59 30.90 -10.73
CA ILE A 849 17.17 30.76 -9.40
C ILE A 849 18.00 32.00 -9.09
N LYS A 850 17.61 32.72 -8.04
CA LYS A 850 18.35 33.88 -7.54
C LYS A 850 19.62 33.39 -6.83
N ARG A 851 20.76 33.98 -7.19
CA ARG A 851 22.07 33.73 -6.55
C ARG A 851 22.23 34.46 -5.24
#